data_AF-A0A7M4FMF8-F1
#
_entry.id   AF-A0A7M4FMF8-F1
#
_cell.length_a   1.000
_cell.length_b   1.000
_cell.length_c   1.000
_cell.angle_alpha   90.00
_cell.angle_beta   90.00
_cell.angle_gamma   90.00
#
_symmetry.space_group_name_H-M   'P 1'
#
loop_
_entity.id
_entity.type
_entity.pdbx_description
1 polymer ?
#
loop_
_entity_poly.entity_id
_entity_poly.type
_entity_poly.pdbx_seq_one_letter_code
_entity_poly.pdbx_strand_id
1 'polypeptide(L)'
;LKHDALTLPFCFDSATQGAYDHLLSDIPVIREQISRYRAAAETTRSELAALLVKYECTQSELLELRSKMASKEASFQELKAEVESYKENNARQSSLLISLQNRVQEAEEESNVLATSKKQTDFTAQAVFQENWELKEKIRDQEVRLNKYIDECEESKNQISEISRKNGEFLAHLSGVLDIDIRGKEEPQELVISKLTEMHKENKMLKGQITTLKEAISVHEMESKASRETIMRLVSEVSKEQKKAAAYLQDRDKLNKDLDSAKTAKESLELEIGILQDKLAASQEAWEASKQELHHLKRCSNELDGSLKNSMQEARTAQSMLSAFKEQIAVLLHSGSVTVKSSEGAILERIRAMSHSVESKKTMMSQFEAQIAKLTEQLEIQTKSYQDALQGARKAEKQAESLQDQLRHLEGELVSGDVERDGLKTEKQKYLKFLEQLSDKMKLDRIAAEIGFDMRLDAILVRAEQLVKLEGDAVIENKTMAHNLQRKLKTQKEKLESKELHMNLLRQKISQLEEEKQVRTALAVERDEANLTIRKLHKKVERLQKELDLARESNTDLKAKLSETSELKIKTLEQNRTIEELNKSQGKLGKMKEKAEKQLIAVKSELHLMEHEAKEGKERARNMLEATNSEVKALKTTLAEVTKREKQLTDFREVVSRMLGLSIANLALPDYEIITRLEGLIHSHQHHFVPCVCLKDASVRSCHICGREIFHRIISYSHFL
;
A
#
# COMPACT_ATOMS: atom_id res chain seq x y z
N LEU A 1 -147.24 -12.80 -28.28
CA LEU A 1 -146.89 -12.65 -29.70
C LEU A 1 -147.36 -13.93 -30.41
N LYS A 2 -148.34 -13.83 -31.33
CA LYS A 2 -149.04 -14.98 -31.98
C LYS A 2 -149.83 -15.86 -30.99
N HIS A 3 -150.96 -16.52 -31.27
CA HIS A 3 -151.99 -16.52 -32.34
C HIS A 3 -153.31 -16.96 -31.64
N ASP A 4 -154.56 -16.70 -32.04
CA ASP A 4 -155.17 -15.78 -33.02
C ASP A 4 -156.70 -15.66 -32.70
N ALA A 5 -157.33 -14.48 -32.83
CA ALA A 5 -158.26 -14.07 -33.91
C ALA A 5 -159.77 -14.43 -33.74
N LEU A 6 -160.64 -13.49 -34.18
CA LEU A 6 -162.09 -13.59 -34.48
C LEU A 6 -163.03 -13.68 -33.23
N THR A 7 -163.99 -12.77 -32.94
CA THR A 7 -164.94 -11.88 -33.68
C THR A 7 -166.24 -12.57 -34.15
N LEU A 8 -167.38 -11.85 -34.06
CA LEU A 8 -168.74 -12.06 -34.68
C LEU A 8 -169.92 -12.43 -33.73
N PRO A 9 -171.17 -11.95 -34.02
CA PRO A 9 -171.87 -11.09 -33.04
C PRO A 9 -173.44 -11.14 -33.10
N PHE A 10 -174.12 -10.01 -32.78
CA PHE A 10 -175.52 -9.55 -33.12
C PHE A 10 -176.70 -10.53 -32.95
N CYS A 11 -177.75 -10.23 -32.17
CA CYS A 11 -178.80 -9.19 -32.29
C CYS A 11 -179.93 -9.52 -33.30
N PHE A 12 -181.15 -9.19 -32.86
CA PHE A 12 -182.49 -9.46 -33.40
C PHE A 12 -182.69 -9.42 -34.93
N ASP A 13 -183.57 -10.30 -35.41
CA ASP A 13 -184.30 -10.19 -36.68
C ASP A 13 -185.82 -10.07 -36.44
N SER A 14 -186.58 -9.84 -37.51
CA SER A 14 -187.89 -9.18 -37.53
C SER A 14 -189.00 -10.00 -38.22
N ALA A 15 -190.24 -9.89 -37.72
CA ALA A 15 -191.53 -10.24 -38.38
C ALA A 15 -192.68 -10.15 -37.34
N THR A 16 -193.95 -9.83 -37.62
CA THR A 16 -194.66 -9.24 -38.78
C THR A 16 -196.09 -8.88 -38.32
N GLN A 17 -196.67 -7.76 -38.80
CA GLN A 17 -198.12 -7.50 -39.02
C GLN A 17 -199.11 -7.66 -37.81
N GLY A 18 -200.28 -7.03 -37.75
CA GLY A 18 -201.02 -6.14 -38.64
C GLY A 18 -202.52 -6.10 -38.24
N ALA A 19 -203.36 -5.37 -38.98
CA ALA A 19 -204.85 -5.33 -38.91
C ALA A 19 -205.54 -4.67 -37.70
N TYR A 20 -206.80 -4.19 -37.77
CA TYR A 20 -207.56 -3.40 -38.79
C TYR A 20 -208.95 -2.99 -38.19
N ASP A 21 -209.45 -1.79 -38.52
CA ASP A 21 -210.85 -1.32 -38.78
C ASP A 21 -212.19 -1.83 -38.10
N HIS A 22 -213.00 -0.84 -37.63
CA HIS A 22 -214.46 -0.51 -37.87
C HIS A 22 -215.74 -1.04 -37.13
N LEU A 23 -216.73 -0.08 -37.04
CA LEU A 23 -218.23 -0.11 -37.18
C LEU A 23 -219.28 0.06 -36.02
N LEU A 24 -220.32 0.89 -36.34
CA LEU A 24 -221.64 1.20 -35.68
C LEU A 24 -221.68 2.28 -34.54
N SER A 25 -222.75 3.08 -34.29
CA SER A 25 -223.88 3.67 -35.10
C SER A 25 -224.65 4.79 -34.30
N ASP A 26 -225.51 5.60 -34.96
CA ASP A 26 -226.61 6.54 -34.52
C ASP A 26 -226.47 7.43 -33.25
N ILE A 27 -226.93 8.70 -33.14
CA ILE A 27 -227.73 9.64 -33.99
C ILE A 27 -227.34 11.11 -33.57
N PRO A 28 -227.75 12.22 -34.25
CA PRO A 28 -226.96 13.46 -34.25
C PRO A 28 -227.12 14.46 -33.06
N VAL A 29 -226.31 15.52 -33.12
CA VAL A 29 -226.34 16.79 -32.35
C VAL A 29 -225.58 16.79 -31.01
N ILE A 30 -224.28 17.15 -31.05
CA ILE A 30 -223.59 18.22 -30.27
C ILE A 30 -222.11 18.22 -30.67
N ARG A 31 -221.62 19.32 -31.27
CA ARG A 31 -220.32 19.40 -31.97
C ARG A 31 -219.13 19.82 -31.05
N GLU A 32 -219.39 20.20 -29.81
CA GLU A 32 -218.47 21.04 -29.03
C GLU A 32 -217.85 20.37 -27.80
N GLN A 33 -218.35 19.19 -27.40
CA GLN A 33 -217.96 18.52 -26.15
C GLN A 33 -216.88 17.44 -26.34
N ILE A 34 -216.77 16.85 -27.53
CA ILE A 34 -215.78 15.81 -27.87
C ILE A 34 -214.35 16.39 -27.95
N SER A 35 -214.21 17.64 -28.37
CA SER A 35 -212.95 18.36 -28.50
C SER A 35 -212.15 18.44 -27.18
N ARG A 36 -212.85 18.42 -26.04
CA ARG A 36 -212.22 18.54 -24.71
C ARG A 36 -211.66 17.22 -24.16
N TYR A 37 -212.22 16.07 -24.54
CA TYR A 37 -211.74 14.77 -24.04
C TYR A 37 -210.54 14.22 -24.82
N ARG A 38 -210.41 14.51 -26.13
CA ARG A 38 -209.26 14.02 -26.93
C ARG A 38 -207.93 14.60 -26.46
N ALA A 39 -207.89 15.90 -26.15
CA ALA A 39 -206.70 16.59 -25.68
C ALA A 39 -206.12 16.01 -24.38
N ALA A 40 -206.95 15.40 -23.51
CA ALA A 40 -206.51 14.74 -22.27
C ALA A 40 -205.87 13.35 -22.51
N ALA A 41 -206.22 12.67 -23.59
CA ALA A 41 -205.60 11.40 -23.96
C ALA A 41 -204.20 11.60 -24.57
N GLU A 42 -204.00 12.69 -25.31
CA GLU A 42 -202.72 13.00 -25.95
C GLU A 42 -201.66 13.49 -24.95
N THR A 43 -202.06 14.19 -23.87
CA THR A 43 -201.14 14.53 -22.76
C THR A 43 -200.67 13.30 -21.99
N THR A 44 -201.57 12.40 -21.58
CA THR A 44 -201.19 11.17 -20.84
C THR A 44 -200.28 10.23 -21.66
N ARG A 45 -200.43 10.20 -22.99
CA ARG A 45 -199.56 9.40 -23.87
C ARG A 45 -198.12 9.95 -23.95
N SER A 46 -197.95 11.26 -23.79
CA SER A 46 -196.63 11.92 -23.77
C SER A 46 -195.86 11.60 -22.47
N GLU A 47 -196.56 11.60 -21.34
CA GLU A 47 -195.98 11.29 -20.02
C GLU A 47 -195.49 9.84 -19.91
N LEU A 48 -196.21 8.88 -20.52
CA LEU A 48 -195.80 7.47 -20.55
C LEU A 48 -194.47 7.25 -21.29
N ALA A 49 -194.25 7.96 -22.40
CA ALA A 49 -193.03 7.84 -23.20
C ALA A 49 -191.80 8.38 -22.45
N ALA A 50 -191.95 9.47 -21.69
CA ALA A 50 -190.88 10.04 -20.87
C ALA A 50 -190.42 9.11 -19.74
N LEU A 51 -191.33 8.30 -19.18
CA LEU A 51 -191.00 7.32 -18.14
C LEU A 51 -190.22 6.11 -18.67
N LEU A 52 -190.55 5.62 -19.87
CA LEU A 52 -189.85 4.48 -20.50
C LEU A 52 -188.37 4.79 -20.79
N VAL A 53 -188.07 5.95 -21.37
CA VAL A 53 -186.68 6.40 -21.61
C VAL A 53 -185.89 6.50 -20.30
N LYS A 54 -186.54 6.92 -19.21
CA LYS A 54 -185.91 6.99 -17.89
C LYS A 54 -185.57 5.62 -17.32
N TYR A 55 -186.44 4.62 -17.54
CA TYR A 55 -186.19 3.24 -17.14
C TYR A 55 -184.98 2.65 -17.89
N GLU A 56 -184.92 2.80 -19.21
CA GLU A 56 -183.79 2.32 -20.03
C GLU A 56 -182.44 2.94 -19.61
N CYS A 57 -182.40 4.25 -19.32
CA CYS A 57 -181.19 4.89 -18.78
C CYS A 57 -180.75 4.29 -17.42
N THR A 58 -181.67 4.01 -16.50
CA THR A 58 -181.28 3.40 -15.20
C THR A 58 -180.80 1.94 -15.33
N GLN A 59 -181.24 1.23 -16.37
CA GLN A 59 -180.86 -0.17 -16.60
C GLN A 59 -179.43 -0.30 -17.15
N SER A 60 -178.97 0.65 -17.98
CA SER A 60 -177.61 0.65 -18.53
C SER A 60 -176.54 1.01 -17.50
N GLU A 61 -176.80 2.00 -16.62
CA GLU A 61 -175.91 2.37 -15.51
C GLU A 61 -175.65 1.18 -14.56
N LEU A 62 -176.67 0.36 -14.29
CA LEU A 62 -176.57 -0.83 -13.45
C LEU A 62 -175.69 -1.94 -14.05
N LEU A 63 -175.69 -2.07 -15.38
CA LEU A 63 -174.79 -2.98 -16.10
C LEU A 63 -173.34 -2.49 -16.08
N GLU A 64 -173.12 -1.19 -16.26
CA GLU A 64 -171.78 -0.61 -16.27
C GLU A 64 -171.09 -0.73 -14.90
N LEU A 65 -171.83 -0.53 -13.79
CA LEU A 65 -171.32 -0.70 -12.43
C LEU A 65 -170.91 -2.15 -12.12
N ARG A 66 -171.68 -3.15 -12.59
CA ARG A 66 -171.31 -4.58 -12.46
C ARG A 66 -170.02 -4.91 -13.19
N SER A 67 -169.83 -4.38 -14.40
CA SER A 67 -168.58 -4.54 -15.18
C SER A 67 -167.36 -3.97 -14.43
N LYS A 68 -167.47 -2.75 -13.88
CA LYS A 68 -166.39 -2.11 -13.10
C LYS A 68 -166.06 -2.85 -11.80
N MET A 69 -167.04 -3.53 -11.19
CA MET A 69 -166.80 -4.37 -10.01
C MET A 69 -165.99 -5.62 -10.36
N ALA A 70 -166.32 -6.29 -11.48
CA ALA A 70 -165.60 -7.47 -11.95
C ALA A 70 -164.13 -7.17 -12.32
N SER A 71 -163.85 -6.03 -12.96
CA SER A 71 -162.47 -5.65 -13.28
C SER A 71 -161.64 -5.27 -12.05
N LYS A 72 -162.27 -4.75 -10.99
CA LYS A 72 -161.60 -4.50 -9.71
C LYS A 72 -161.24 -5.77 -8.95
N GLU A 73 -162.13 -6.77 -8.92
CA GLU A 73 -161.83 -8.08 -8.32
C GLU A 73 -160.65 -8.77 -9.00
N ALA A 74 -160.59 -8.74 -10.35
CA ALA A 74 -159.44 -9.29 -11.10
C ALA A 74 -158.11 -8.63 -10.69
N SER A 75 -158.07 -7.30 -10.59
CA SER A 75 -156.86 -6.56 -10.18
C SER A 75 -156.41 -6.86 -8.74
N PHE A 76 -157.32 -7.29 -7.86
CA PHE A 76 -156.99 -7.63 -6.47
C PHE A 76 -156.30 -9.00 -6.36
N GLN A 77 -156.71 -9.97 -7.19
CA GLN A 77 -156.10 -11.30 -7.25
C GLN A 77 -154.64 -11.24 -7.75
N GLU A 78 -154.37 -10.43 -8.78
CA GLU A 78 -153.00 -10.23 -9.30
C GLU A 78 -152.06 -9.63 -8.23
N LEU A 79 -152.49 -8.57 -7.56
CA LEU A 79 -151.71 -7.90 -6.52
C LEU A 79 -151.36 -8.84 -5.35
N LYS A 80 -152.25 -9.78 -5.02
CA LYS A 80 -152.04 -10.78 -3.97
C LYS A 80 -150.97 -11.81 -4.35
N ALA A 81 -150.91 -12.24 -5.62
CA ALA A 81 -149.87 -13.15 -6.09
C ALA A 81 -148.48 -12.48 -6.09
N GLU A 82 -148.43 -11.19 -6.44
CA GLU A 82 -147.18 -10.43 -6.45
C GLU A 82 -146.56 -10.30 -5.04
N VAL A 83 -147.39 -10.07 -4.01
CA VAL A 83 -146.95 -9.99 -2.60
C VAL A 83 -146.28 -11.28 -2.09
N GLU A 84 -146.80 -12.46 -2.46
CA GLU A 84 -146.17 -13.73 -2.05
C GLU A 84 -144.84 -13.98 -2.76
N SER A 85 -144.73 -13.60 -4.05
CA SER A 85 -143.46 -13.63 -4.80
C SER A 85 -142.37 -12.78 -4.12
N TYR A 86 -142.72 -11.57 -3.68
CA TYR A 86 -141.78 -10.70 -2.94
C TYR A 86 -141.29 -11.31 -1.62
N LYS A 87 -142.16 -11.99 -0.86
CA LYS A 87 -141.76 -12.65 0.40
C LYS A 87 -140.76 -13.77 0.18
N GLU A 88 -140.99 -14.64 -0.81
CA GLU A 88 -140.08 -15.75 -1.11
C GLU A 88 -138.71 -15.22 -1.57
N ASN A 89 -138.69 -14.19 -2.41
CA ASN A 89 -137.46 -13.58 -2.89
C ASN A 89 -136.63 -12.96 -1.75
N ASN A 90 -137.29 -12.30 -0.79
CA ASN A 90 -136.64 -11.73 0.41
C ASN A 90 -136.02 -12.80 1.33
N ALA A 91 -136.67 -13.96 1.49
CA ALA A 91 -136.13 -15.06 2.29
C ALA A 91 -134.86 -15.66 1.67
N ARG A 92 -134.84 -15.82 0.34
CA ARG A 92 -133.65 -16.26 -0.41
C ARG A 92 -132.49 -15.27 -0.28
N GLN A 93 -132.77 -13.96 -0.39
CA GLN A 93 -131.77 -12.90 -0.22
C GLN A 93 -131.17 -12.88 1.20
N SER A 94 -131.99 -12.98 2.26
CA SER A 94 -131.48 -13.10 3.64
C SER A 94 -130.56 -14.30 3.85
N SER A 95 -130.89 -15.45 3.26
CA SER A 95 -130.11 -16.68 3.42
C SER A 95 -128.75 -16.59 2.73
N LEU A 96 -128.70 -15.97 1.55
CA LEU A 96 -127.45 -15.68 0.83
C LEU A 96 -126.56 -14.69 1.60
N LEU A 97 -127.16 -13.67 2.24
CA LEU A 97 -126.44 -12.68 3.05
C LEU A 97 -125.68 -13.34 4.21
N ILE A 98 -126.33 -14.25 4.95
CA ILE A 98 -125.71 -14.97 6.07
C ILE A 98 -124.56 -15.87 5.57
N SER A 99 -124.74 -16.57 4.45
CA SER A 99 -123.66 -17.41 3.87
C SER A 99 -122.45 -16.58 3.42
N LEU A 100 -122.68 -15.38 2.87
CA LEU A 100 -121.60 -14.47 2.49
C LEU A 100 -120.90 -13.87 3.72
N GLN A 101 -121.63 -13.53 4.78
CA GLN A 101 -121.06 -13.04 6.04
C GLN A 101 -120.13 -14.07 6.69
N ASN A 102 -120.56 -15.33 6.81
CA ASN A 102 -119.72 -16.40 7.37
C ASN A 102 -118.43 -16.60 6.54
N ARG A 103 -118.54 -16.61 5.20
CA ARG A 103 -117.36 -16.74 4.31
C ARG A 103 -116.39 -15.56 4.40
N VAL A 104 -116.89 -14.34 4.69
CA VAL A 104 -116.03 -13.18 4.93
C VAL A 104 -115.31 -13.33 6.26
N GLN A 105 -116.00 -13.77 7.33
CA GLN A 105 -115.38 -14.00 8.62
C GLN A 105 -114.32 -15.12 8.58
N GLU A 106 -114.62 -16.25 7.92
CA GLU A 106 -113.64 -17.34 7.70
C GLU A 106 -112.39 -16.82 6.96
N ALA A 107 -112.57 -16.02 5.90
CA ALA A 107 -111.45 -15.43 5.16
C ALA A 107 -110.65 -14.39 5.97
N GLU A 108 -111.29 -13.64 6.87
CA GLU A 108 -110.61 -12.72 7.80
C GLU A 108 -109.81 -13.48 8.87
N GLU A 109 -110.34 -14.57 9.41
CA GLU A 109 -109.65 -15.44 10.37
C GLU A 109 -108.44 -16.13 9.71
N GLU A 110 -108.59 -16.70 8.52
CA GLU A 110 -107.48 -17.25 7.72
C GLU A 110 -106.41 -16.19 7.41
N SER A 111 -106.81 -14.97 7.02
CA SER A 111 -105.91 -13.85 6.76
C SER A 111 -105.08 -13.46 8.00
N ASN A 112 -105.70 -13.46 9.19
CA ASN A 112 -105.01 -13.17 10.44
C ASN A 112 -104.03 -14.29 10.85
N VAL A 113 -104.37 -15.56 10.63
CA VAL A 113 -103.46 -16.69 10.84
C VAL A 113 -102.28 -16.65 9.84
N LEU A 114 -102.55 -16.33 8.57
CA LEU A 114 -101.50 -16.12 7.56
C LEU A 114 -100.59 -14.93 7.92
N ALA A 115 -101.13 -13.82 8.41
CA ALA A 115 -100.35 -12.64 8.80
C ALA A 115 -99.47 -12.89 10.04
N THR A 116 -99.95 -13.66 11.01
CA THR A 116 -99.17 -14.06 12.20
C THR A 116 -98.11 -15.10 11.86
N SER A 117 -98.46 -16.13 11.10
CA SER A 117 -97.53 -17.12 10.54
C SER A 117 -96.42 -16.45 9.73
N LYS A 118 -96.77 -15.53 8.82
CA LYS A 118 -95.80 -14.76 8.02
C LYS A 118 -94.82 -13.97 8.90
N LYS A 119 -95.32 -13.23 9.90
CA LYS A 119 -94.45 -12.51 10.84
C LYS A 119 -93.50 -13.46 11.56
N GLN A 120 -93.96 -14.64 11.97
CA GLN A 120 -93.13 -15.65 12.63
C GLN A 120 -92.07 -16.23 11.68
N THR A 121 -92.40 -16.49 10.42
CA THR A 121 -91.41 -16.93 9.42
C THR A 121 -90.42 -15.82 9.06
N ASP A 122 -90.85 -14.56 8.98
CA ASP A 122 -89.99 -13.41 8.69
C ASP A 122 -88.99 -13.19 9.85
N PHE A 123 -89.43 -13.26 11.11
CA PHE A 123 -88.53 -13.22 12.28
C PHE A 123 -87.54 -14.40 12.31
N THR A 124 -88.01 -15.62 12.01
CA THR A 124 -87.14 -16.81 11.98
C THR A 124 -86.11 -16.69 10.86
N ALA A 125 -86.51 -16.23 9.68
CA ALA A 125 -85.60 -15.97 8.56
C ALA A 125 -84.58 -14.88 8.91
N GLN A 126 -85.00 -13.79 9.55
CA GLN A 126 -84.09 -12.72 9.99
C GLN A 126 -83.05 -13.21 11.00
N ALA A 127 -83.45 -14.05 11.96
CA ALA A 127 -82.52 -14.69 12.90
C ALA A 127 -81.50 -15.59 12.17
N VAL A 128 -81.96 -16.45 11.26
CA VAL A 128 -81.09 -17.33 10.46
C VAL A 128 -80.17 -16.55 9.52
N PHE A 129 -80.60 -15.40 8.99
CA PHE A 129 -79.74 -14.49 8.22
C PHE A 129 -78.66 -13.84 9.08
N GLN A 130 -78.99 -13.43 10.30
CA GLN A 130 -78.02 -12.87 11.25
C GLN A 130 -77.00 -13.92 11.67
N GLU A 131 -77.43 -15.14 12.04
CA GLU A 131 -76.53 -16.26 12.33
C GLU A 131 -75.63 -16.61 11.14
N ASN A 132 -76.18 -16.64 9.92
CA ASN A 132 -75.38 -16.85 8.70
C ASN A 132 -74.32 -15.76 8.48
N TRP A 133 -74.66 -14.50 8.79
CA TRP A 133 -73.73 -13.39 8.68
C TRP A 133 -72.61 -13.50 9.72
N GLU A 134 -72.94 -13.79 10.98
CA GLU A 134 -71.96 -14.01 12.05
C GLU A 134 -71.06 -15.22 11.80
N LEU A 135 -71.60 -16.31 11.23
CA LEU A 135 -70.83 -17.48 10.83
C LEU A 135 -69.89 -17.16 9.66
N LYS A 136 -70.34 -16.39 8.65
CA LYS A 136 -69.47 -15.92 7.56
C LYS A 136 -68.35 -15.02 8.07
N GLU A 137 -68.63 -14.16 9.05
CA GLU A 137 -67.58 -13.30 9.64
C GLU A 137 -66.57 -14.12 10.45
N LYS A 138 -67.03 -15.13 11.21
CA LYS A 138 -66.15 -16.08 11.92
C LYS A 138 -65.30 -16.90 10.95
N ILE A 139 -65.86 -17.33 9.82
CA ILE A 139 -65.11 -18.02 8.74
C ILE A 139 -64.04 -17.08 8.17
N ARG A 140 -64.40 -15.85 7.80
CA ARG A 140 -63.47 -14.83 7.28
C ARG A 140 -62.31 -14.56 8.24
N ASP A 141 -62.58 -14.41 9.53
CA ASP A 141 -61.56 -14.19 10.56
C ASP A 141 -60.68 -15.43 10.80
N GLN A 142 -61.25 -16.63 10.69
CA GLN A 142 -60.48 -17.88 10.71
C GLN A 142 -59.60 -18.07 9.46
N GLU A 143 -60.08 -17.69 8.27
CA GLU A 143 -59.32 -17.71 7.01
C GLU A 143 -58.13 -16.73 7.07
N VAL A 144 -58.34 -15.50 7.58
CA VAL A 144 -57.27 -14.53 7.79
C VAL A 144 -56.23 -15.05 8.79
N ARG A 145 -56.67 -15.66 9.90
CA ARG A 145 -55.75 -16.28 10.88
C ARG A 145 -55.00 -17.49 10.30
N LEU A 146 -55.66 -18.31 9.48
CA LEU A 146 -55.04 -19.46 8.82
C LEU A 146 -53.97 -19.02 7.80
N ASN A 147 -54.29 -18.06 6.94
CA ASN A 147 -53.34 -17.50 5.98
C ASN A 147 -52.12 -16.90 6.71
N LYS A 148 -52.34 -16.16 7.78
CA LYS A 148 -51.23 -15.62 8.59
C LYS A 148 -50.30 -16.73 9.12
N TYR A 149 -50.84 -17.85 9.60
CA TYR A 149 -50.00 -18.97 10.03
C TYR A 149 -49.29 -19.69 8.87
N ILE A 150 -49.88 -19.69 7.67
CA ILE A 150 -49.23 -20.19 6.45
C ILE A 150 -48.06 -19.28 6.08
N ASP A 151 -48.27 -17.95 6.07
CA ASP A 151 -47.24 -16.94 5.78
C ASP A 151 -46.08 -17.04 6.80
N GLU A 152 -46.37 -17.07 8.11
CA GLU A 152 -45.37 -17.24 9.19
C GLU A 152 -44.59 -18.57 9.05
N CYS A 153 -45.24 -19.65 8.61
CA CYS A 153 -44.61 -20.95 8.39
C CYS A 153 -43.75 -20.96 7.11
N GLU A 154 -44.19 -20.29 6.04
CA GLU A 154 -43.44 -20.17 4.79
C GLU A 154 -42.22 -19.24 4.96
N GLU A 155 -42.35 -18.11 5.66
CA GLU A 155 -41.21 -17.28 6.09
C GLU A 155 -40.21 -18.10 6.92
N SER A 156 -40.68 -18.85 7.92
CA SER A 156 -39.82 -19.69 8.76
C SER A 156 -39.07 -20.76 7.94
N LYS A 157 -39.77 -21.42 6.99
CA LYS A 157 -39.18 -22.39 6.06
C LYS A 157 -38.17 -21.75 5.12
N ASN A 158 -38.46 -20.55 4.63
CA ASN A 158 -37.54 -19.77 3.79
C ASN A 158 -36.28 -19.36 4.57
N GLN A 159 -36.40 -18.92 5.83
CA GLN A 159 -35.27 -18.62 6.71
C GLN A 159 -34.41 -19.86 6.99
N ILE A 160 -35.03 -21.01 7.31
CA ILE A 160 -34.30 -22.28 7.50
C ILE A 160 -33.57 -22.70 6.22
N SER A 161 -34.20 -22.50 5.06
CA SER A 161 -33.62 -22.83 3.75
C SER A 161 -32.48 -21.88 3.37
N GLU A 162 -32.57 -20.60 3.73
CA GLU A 162 -31.50 -19.62 3.52
C GLU A 162 -30.32 -19.88 4.47
N ILE A 163 -30.58 -20.25 5.73
CA ILE A 163 -29.55 -20.64 6.71
C ILE A 163 -28.86 -21.95 6.27
N SER A 164 -29.61 -22.96 5.82
CA SER A 164 -29.02 -24.21 5.34
C SER A 164 -28.18 -24.00 4.08
N ARG A 165 -28.64 -23.16 3.14
CA ARG A 165 -27.86 -22.72 1.98
C ARG A 165 -26.57 -22.00 2.39
N LYS A 166 -26.65 -20.99 3.27
CA LYS A 166 -25.47 -20.25 3.79
C LYS A 166 -24.48 -21.17 4.49
N ASN A 167 -24.96 -22.12 5.29
CA ASN A 167 -24.11 -23.12 5.96
C ASN A 167 -23.46 -24.10 4.97
N GLY A 168 -24.19 -24.52 3.93
CA GLY A 168 -23.64 -25.35 2.85
C GLY A 168 -22.59 -24.62 2.01
N GLU A 169 -22.83 -23.35 1.66
CA GLU A 169 -21.88 -22.48 0.97
C GLU A 169 -20.62 -22.23 1.81
N PHE A 170 -20.78 -21.99 3.12
CA PHE A 170 -19.66 -21.84 4.07
C PHE A 170 -18.84 -23.13 4.18
N LEU A 171 -19.49 -24.29 4.29
CA LEU A 171 -18.79 -25.59 4.33
C LEU A 171 -18.06 -25.90 3.03
N ALA A 172 -18.68 -25.64 1.87
CA ALA A 172 -18.03 -25.81 0.56
C ALA A 172 -16.84 -24.86 0.37
N HIS A 173 -16.92 -23.64 0.91
CA HIS A 173 -15.80 -22.71 0.91
C HIS A 173 -14.67 -23.17 1.84
N LEU A 174 -14.97 -23.59 3.08
CA LEU A 174 -13.95 -24.11 4.00
C LEU A 174 -13.30 -25.39 3.47
N SER A 175 -14.09 -26.30 2.89
CA SER A 175 -13.57 -27.55 2.33
C SER A 175 -12.70 -27.29 1.10
N GLY A 176 -13.05 -26.31 0.26
CA GLY A 176 -12.21 -25.87 -0.85
C GLY A 176 -10.90 -25.19 -0.42
N VAL A 177 -10.91 -24.44 0.69
CA VAL A 177 -9.70 -23.82 1.27
C VAL A 177 -8.80 -24.85 1.96
N LEU A 178 -9.38 -25.92 2.52
CA LEU A 178 -8.66 -27.00 3.21
C LEU A 178 -8.33 -28.21 2.30
N ASP A 179 -8.74 -28.16 1.03
CA ASP A 179 -8.62 -29.23 0.01
C ASP A 179 -9.22 -30.58 0.48
N ILE A 180 -10.45 -30.55 1.01
CA ILE A 180 -11.20 -31.71 1.51
C ILE A 180 -12.43 -31.93 0.63
N ASP A 181 -12.64 -33.14 0.10
CA ASP A 181 -13.93 -33.50 -0.50
C ASP A 181 -14.94 -33.90 0.58
N ILE A 182 -15.98 -33.08 0.73
CA ILE A 182 -17.10 -33.26 1.66
C ILE A 182 -18.35 -33.86 0.99
N ARG A 183 -18.35 -34.14 -0.32
CA ARG A 183 -19.51 -34.72 -1.01
C ARG A 183 -19.85 -36.12 -0.50
N GLY A 184 -21.14 -36.35 -0.25
CA GLY A 184 -21.67 -37.65 0.17
C GLY A 184 -21.21 -38.10 1.56
N LYS A 185 -20.72 -37.19 2.41
CA LYS A 185 -20.36 -37.47 3.80
C LYS A 185 -21.55 -37.15 4.70
N GLU A 186 -21.82 -38.04 5.66
CA GLU A 186 -22.92 -37.88 6.62
C GLU A 186 -22.67 -36.68 7.56
N GLU A 187 -21.41 -36.50 8.00
CA GLU A 187 -21.02 -35.37 8.86
C GLU A 187 -19.81 -34.60 8.29
N PRO A 188 -20.03 -33.73 7.29
CA PRO A 188 -18.94 -32.99 6.63
C PRO A 188 -18.28 -31.95 7.55
N GLN A 189 -18.96 -31.52 8.62
CA GLN A 189 -18.42 -30.57 9.60
C GLN A 189 -17.31 -31.19 10.46
N GLU A 190 -17.49 -32.45 10.90
CA GLU A 190 -16.47 -33.15 11.71
C GLU A 190 -15.18 -33.38 10.92
N LEU A 191 -15.29 -33.76 9.64
CA LEU A 191 -14.16 -33.91 8.71
C LEU A 191 -13.34 -32.62 8.60
N VAL A 192 -14.02 -31.49 8.41
CA VAL A 192 -13.41 -30.15 8.35
C VAL A 192 -12.72 -29.78 9.67
N ILE A 193 -13.36 -30.03 10.81
CA ILE A 193 -12.80 -29.77 12.15
C ILE A 193 -11.57 -30.66 12.41
N SER A 194 -11.65 -31.95 12.08
CA SER A 194 -10.54 -32.90 12.23
C SER A 194 -9.31 -32.42 11.45
N LYS A 195 -9.47 -32.04 10.18
CA LYS A 195 -8.36 -31.53 9.36
C LYS A 195 -7.80 -30.21 9.89
N LEU A 196 -8.66 -29.28 10.36
CA LEU A 196 -8.22 -28.05 11.01
C LEU A 196 -7.37 -28.31 12.27
N THR A 197 -7.76 -29.30 13.09
CA THR A 197 -6.99 -29.65 14.30
C THR A 197 -5.69 -30.40 13.99
N GLU A 198 -5.64 -31.18 12.92
CA GLU A 198 -4.39 -31.76 12.38
C GLU A 198 -3.43 -30.66 11.92
N MET A 199 -3.88 -29.79 11.00
CA MET A 199 -3.08 -28.66 10.49
C MET A 199 -2.63 -27.70 11.61
N HIS A 200 -3.40 -27.55 12.68
CA HIS A 200 -3.00 -26.79 13.87
C HIS A 200 -1.85 -27.47 14.63
N LYS A 201 -1.93 -28.79 14.84
CA LYS A 201 -0.85 -29.58 15.49
C LYS A 201 0.43 -29.54 14.64
N GLU A 202 0.32 -29.72 13.33
CA GLU A 202 1.44 -29.60 12.38
C GLU A 202 2.06 -28.20 12.44
N ASN A 203 1.25 -27.13 12.38
CA ASN A 203 1.75 -25.75 12.53
C ASN A 203 2.50 -25.53 13.85
N LYS A 204 2.01 -26.10 14.95
CA LYS A 204 2.67 -26.02 16.26
C LYS A 204 4.02 -26.76 16.25
N MET A 205 4.07 -27.94 15.64
CA MET A 205 5.31 -28.72 15.45
C MET A 205 6.32 -27.99 14.57
N LEU A 206 5.90 -27.50 13.40
CA LEU A 206 6.74 -26.73 12.47
C LEU A 206 7.28 -25.45 13.12
N LYS A 207 6.46 -24.73 13.90
CA LYS A 207 6.95 -23.58 14.70
C LYS A 207 8.02 -23.98 15.70
N GLY A 208 7.87 -25.12 16.36
CA GLY A 208 8.89 -25.70 17.26
C GLY A 208 10.19 -26.06 16.54
N GLN A 209 10.11 -26.66 15.35
CA GLN A 209 11.27 -26.94 14.50
C GLN A 209 11.96 -25.65 14.02
N ILE A 210 11.19 -24.62 13.67
CA ILE A 210 11.74 -23.30 13.30
C ILE A 210 12.48 -22.66 14.48
N THR A 211 12.00 -22.79 15.71
CA THR A 211 12.72 -22.27 16.89
C THR A 211 14.03 -23.02 17.13
N THR A 212 14.05 -24.36 17.10
CA THR A 212 15.30 -25.13 17.28
C THR A 212 16.30 -24.91 16.14
N LEU A 213 15.84 -24.75 14.89
CA LEU A 213 16.71 -24.39 13.77
C LEU A 213 17.31 -22.98 13.92
N LYS A 214 16.53 -22.00 14.41
CA LYS A 214 17.04 -20.65 14.70
C LYS A 214 18.09 -20.66 15.82
N GLU A 215 17.87 -21.44 16.87
CA GLU A 215 18.82 -21.63 17.96
C GLU A 215 20.12 -22.28 17.46
N ALA A 216 20.03 -23.34 16.65
CA ALA A 216 21.18 -23.99 16.04
C ALA A 216 21.98 -23.05 15.11
N ILE A 217 21.30 -22.23 14.29
CA ILE A 217 21.94 -21.20 13.48
C ILE A 217 22.66 -20.17 14.35
N SER A 218 22.03 -19.71 15.44
CA SER A 218 22.64 -18.75 16.38
C SER A 218 23.90 -19.33 17.05
N VAL A 219 23.85 -20.59 17.50
CA VAL A 219 25.01 -21.29 18.07
C VAL A 219 26.14 -21.39 17.03
N HIS A 220 25.85 -21.84 15.81
CA HIS A 220 26.84 -21.95 14.74
C HIS A 220 27.42 -20.59 14.32
N GLU A 221 26.63 -19.51 14.32
CA GLU A 221 27.14 -18.15 14.12
C GLU A 221 28.12 -17.71 15.23
N MET A 222 27.83 -18.06 16.48
CA MET A 222 28.72 -17.75 17.62
C MET A 222 30.00 -18.58 17.58
N GLU A 223 29.91 -19.87 17.26
CA GLU A 223 31.07 -20.75 17.04
C GLU A 223 31.95 -20.27 15.87
N SER A 224 31.32 -19.84 14.77
CA SER A 224 32.02 -19.27 13.61
C SER A 224 32.73 -17.96 13.94
N LYS A 225 32.11 -17.07 14.75
CA LYS A 225 32.75 -15.85 15.28
C LYS A 225 33.96 -16.18 16.15
N ALA A 226 33.82 -17.09 17.12
CA ALA A 226 34.90 -17.52 18.00
C ALA A 226 36.05 -18.21 17.25
N SER A 227 35.73 -18.98 16.22
CA SER A 227 36.70 -19.62 15.32
C SER A 227 37.47 -18.57 14.51
N ARG A 228 36.78 -17.58 13.93
CA ARG A 228 37.40 -16.46 13.19
C ARG A 228 38.33 -15.63 14.08
N GLU A 229 37.92 -15.32 15.31
CA GLU A 229 38.76 -14.61 16.29
C GLU A 229 40.00 -15.42 16.66
N THR A 230 39.86 -16.74 16.80
CA THR A 230 41.00 -17.63 17.07
C THR A 230 41.95 -17.73 15.88
N ILE A 231 41.45 -17.78 14.65
CA ILE A 231 42.27 -17.69 13.44
C ILE A 231 42.99 -16.34 13.37
N MET A 232 42.33 -15.21 13.65
CA MET A 232 42.98 -13.89 13.67
C MET A 232 44.09 -13.77 14.72
N ARG A 233 43.88 -14.39 15.91
CA ARG A 233 44.90 -14.46 16.97
C ARG A 233 46.12 -15.27 16.51
N LEU A 234 45.89 -16.47 15.98
CA LEU A 234 46.95 -17.34 15.45
C LEU A 234 47.71 -16.70 14.27
N VAL A 235 47.01 -16.04 13.34
CA VAL A 235 47.65 -15.28 12.25
C VAL A 235 48.53 -14.14 12.79
N SER A 236 48.09 -13.48 13.87
CA SER A 236 48.87 -12.43 14.53
C SER A 236 50.10 -12.98 15.26
N GLU A 237 49.99 -14.17 15.86
CA GLU A 237 51.11 -14.89 16.50
C GLU A 237 52.12 -15.39 15.44
N VAL A 238 51.66 -16.07 14.39
CA VAL A 238 52.50 -16.48 13.25
C VAL A 238 53.19 -15.28 12.62
N SER A 239 52.51 -14.14 12.46
CA SER A 239 53.13 -12.91 11.93
C SER A 239 54.21 -12.33 12.85
N LYS A 240 54.09 -12.51 14.17
CA LYS A 240 55.13 -12.13 15.15
C LYS A 240 56.32 -13.08 15.09
N GLU A 241 56.07 -14.40 15.05
CA GLU A 241 57.13 -15.40 14.94
C GLU A 241 57.86 -15.32 13.60
N GLN A 242 57.18 -15.03 12.50
CA GLN A 242 57.81 -14.77 11.19
C GLN A 242 58.74 -13.55 11.24
N LYS A 243 58.35 -12.48 11.94
CA LYS A 243 59.22 -11.30 12.15
C LYS A 243 60.44 -11.63 13.02
N LYS A 244 60.27 -12.42 14.09
CA LYS A 244 61.40 -12.90 14.91
C LYS A 244 62.33 -13.81 14.10
N ALA A 245 61.80 -14.75 13.32
CA ALA A 245 62.58 -15.64 12.46
C ALA A 245 63.37 -14.85 11.40
N ALA A 246 62.78 -13.81 10.81
CA ALA A 246 63.49 -12.90 9.91
C ALA A 246 64.63 -12.14 10.61
N ALA A 247 64.42 -11.66 11.85
CA ALA A 247 65.47 -11.04 12.65
C ALA A 247 66.60 -12.04 13.00
N TYR A 248 66.27 -13.27 13.42
CA TYR A 248 67.27 -14.31 13.68
C TYR A 248 68.06 -14.72 12.43
N LEU A 249 67.43 -14.73 11.24
CA LEU A 249 68.15 -14.93 9.97
C LEU A 249 69.11 -13.77 9.69
N GLN A 250 68.69 -12.52 9.91
CA GLN A 250 69.55 -11.34 9.76
C GLN A 250 70.74 -11.36 10.74
N ASP A 251 70.50 -11.71 12.02
CA ASP A 251 71.54 -11.83 13.03
C ASP A 251 72.52 -12.97 12.71
N ARG A 252 72.03 -14.13 12.25
CA ARG A 252 72.86 -15.24 11.79
C ARG A 252 73.71 -14.83 10.57
N ASP A 253 73.13 -14.12 9.61
CA ASP A 253 73.85 -13.68 8.41
C ASP A 253 74.88 -12.59 8.73
N LYS A 254 74.64 -11.77 9.78
CA LYS A 254 75.66 -10.89 10.36
C LYS A 254 76.77 -11.70 11.03
N LEU A 255 76.44 -12.65 11.91
CA LEU A 255 77.42 -13.50 12.59
C LEU A 255 78.27 -14.31 11.60
N ASN A 256 77.71 -14.75 10.47
CA ASN A 256 78.47 -15.40 9.40
C ASN A 256 79.50 -14.44 8.76
N LYS A 257 79.12 -13.19 8.49
CA LYS A 257 80.06 -12.16 7.97
C LYS A 257 81.14 -11.82 8.98
N ASP A 258 80.78 -11.69 10.26
CA ASP A 258 81.72 -11.44 11.35
C ASP A 258 82.69 -12.63 11.52
N LEU A 259 82.19 -13.87 11.38
CA LEU A 259 82.99 -15.11 11.40
C LEU A 259 83.96 -15.20 10.22
N ASP A 260 83.52 -14.90 8.99
CA ASP A 260 84.38 -14.94 7.81
C ASP A 260 85.43 -13.80 7.84
N SER A 261 85.08 -12.64 8.42
CA SER A 261 86.03 -11.57 8.73
C SER A 261 87.06 -12.00 9.79
N ALA A 262 86.63 -12.75 10.81
CA ALA A 262 87.53 -13.30 11.83
C ALA A 262 88.43 -14.43 11.29
N LYS A 263 87.95 -15.27 10.36
CA LYS A 263 88.76 -16.29 9.66
C LYS A 263 89.86 -15.65 8.82
N THR A 264 89.51 -14.68 7.98
CA THR A 264 90.49 -13.98 7.13
C THR A 264 91.54 -13.22 7.96
N ALA A 265 91.12 -12.60 9.08
CA ALA A 265 92.05 -12.03 10.05
C ALA A 265 92.97 -13.10 10.68
N LYS A 266 92.43 -14.24 11.11
CA LYS A 266 93.21 -15.38 11.63
C LYS A 266 94.23 -15.89 10.61
N GLU A 267 93.81 -16.11 9.37
CA GLU A 267 94.69 -16.56 8.27
C GLU A 267 95.83 -15.55 8.03
N SER A 268 95.55 -14.25 8.09
CA SER A 268 96.59 -13.22 7.95
C SER A 268 97.61 -13.24 9.11
N LEU A 269 97.16 -13.50 10.34
CA LEU A 269 98.03 -13.63 11.51
C LEU A 269 98.83 -14.94 11.48
N GLU A 270 98.26 -16.03 10.98
CA GLU A 270 98.98 -17.31 10.79
C GLU A 270 100.10 -17.17 9.74
N LEU A 271 99.86 -16.42 8.66
CA LEU A 271 100.90 -16.06 7.70
C LEU A 271 102.00 -15.18 8.33
N GLU A 272 101.63 -14.19 9.14
CA GLU A 272 102.62 -13.34 9.85
C GLU A 272 103.45 -14.16 10.86
N ILE A 273 102.82 -15.07 11.61
CA ILE A 273 103.50 -16.00 12.52
C ILE A 273 104.50 -16.87 11.75
N GLY A 274 104.13 -17.42 10.59
CA GLY A 274 105.06 -18.16 9.73
C GLY A 274 106.27 -17.33 9.32
N ILE A 275 106.05 -16.12 8.81
CA ILE A 275 107.12 -15.18 8.44
C ILE A 275 108.03 -14.84 9.63
N LEU A 276 107.48 -14.70 10.84
CA LEU A 276 108.25 -14.44 12.05
C LEU A 276 109.04 -15.67 12.52
N GLN A 277 108.49 -16.89 12.35
CA GLN A 277 109.19 -18.15 12.62
C GLN A 277 110.36 -18.35 11.65
N ASP A 278 110.17 -18.11 10.35
CA ASP A 278 111.23 -18.19 9.35
C ASP A 278 112.37 -17.19 9.65
N LYS A 279 112.03 -15.95 10.03
CA LYS A 279 113.00 -14.93 10.47
C LYS A 279 113.74 -15.34 11.73
N LEU A 280 113.06 -15.97 12.69
CA LEU A 280 113.68 -16.47 13.93
C LEU A 280 114.64 -17.63 13.62
N ALA A 281 114.25 -18.57 12.77
CA ALA A 281 115.10 -19.68 12.33
C ALA A 281 116.36 -19.17 11.62
N ALA A 282 116.21 -18.27 10.63
CA ALA A 282 117.35 -17.65 9.94
C ALA A 282 118.28 -16.88 10.89
N SER A 283 117.74 -16.18 11.89
CA SER A 283 118.52 -15.49 12.93
C SER A 283 119.25 -16.48 13.85
N GLN A 284 118.63 -17.61 14.20
CA GLN A 284 119.23 -18.68 15.00
C GLN A 284 120.37 -19.36 14.23
N GLU A 285 120.17 -19.71 12.95
CA GLU A 285 121.22 -20.27 12.09
C GLU A 285 122.40 -19.32 11.94
N ALA A 286 122.15 -18.03 11.72
CA ALA A 286 123.20 -17.00 11.64
C ALA A 286 123.97 -16.86 12.97
N TRP A 287 123.27 -16.93 14.11
CA TRP A 287 123.90 -16.92 15.43
C TRP A 287 124.74 -18.18 15.68
N GLU A 288 124.26 -19.36 15.29
CA GLU A 288 125.01 -20.61 15.42
C GLU A 288 126.26 -20.62 14.52
N ALA A 289 126.17 -20.11 13.29
CA ALA A 289 127.31 -19.92 12.41
C ALA A 289 128.35 -18.99 13.02
N SER A 290 127.94 -17.81 13.53
CA SER A 290 128.84 -16.86 14.20
C SER A 290 129.47 -17.44 15.47
N LYS A 291 128.72 -18.24 16.24
CA LYS A 291 129.22 -18.97 17.41
C LYS A 291 130.27 -20.03 17.02
N GLN A 292 130.05 -20.77 15.93
CA GLN A 292 131.02 -21.74 15.41
C GLN A 292 132.30 -21.04 14.92
N GLU A 293 132.17 -19.91 14.23
CA GLU A 293 133.29 -19.07 13.79
C GLU A 293 134.09 -18.54 14.99
N LEU A 294 133.43 -18.06 16.05
CA LEU A 294 134.09 -17.63 17.29
C LEU A 294 134.82 -18.80 17.98
N HIS A 295 134.24 -20.00 18.01
CA HIS A 295 134.92 -21.19 18.51
C HIS A 295 136.15 -21.58 17.67
N HIS A 296 136.06 -21.44 16.34
CA HIS A 296 137.18 -21.65 15.44
C HIS A 296 138.30 -20.64 15.68
N LEU A 297 137.99 -19.34 15.69
CA LEU A 297 138.94 -18.26 15.96
C LEU A 297 139.62 -18.43 17.33
N LYS A 298 138.87 -18.81 18.37
CA LYS A 298 139.43 -19.11 19.69
C LYS A 298 140.40 -20.30 19.67
N ARG A 299 140.12 -21.35 18.87
CA ARG A 299 141.03 -22.48 18.69
C ARG A 299 142.33 -22.03 18.02
N CYS A 300 142.23 -21.32 16.90
CA CYS A 300 143.40 -20.79 16.17
C CYS A 300 144.24 -19.84 17.03
N SER A 301 143.61 -19.01 17.87
CA SER A 301 144.31 -18.15 18.83
C SER A 301 145.12 -18.97 19.83
N ASN A 302 144.55 -20.04 20.39
CA ASN A 302 145.26 -20.91 21.33
C ASN A 302 146.42 -21.69 20.65
N GLU A 303 146.24 -22.10 19.40
CA GLU A 303 147.26 -22.77 18.58
C GLU A 303 148.43 -21.83 18.27
N LEU A 304 148.13 -20.56 17.94
CA LEU A 304 149.13 -19.50 17.74
C LEU A 304 149.87 -19.16 19.03
N ASP A 305 149.17 -19.01 20.16
CA ASP A 305 149.80 -18.77 21.48
C ASP A 305 150.72 -19.94 21.88
N GLY A 306 150.30 -21.18 21.64
CA GLY A 306 151.12 -22.37 21.86
C GLY A 306 152.37 -22.37 20.99
N SER A 307 152.22 -22.06 19.70
CA SER A 307 153.33 -21.97 18.74
C SER A 307 154.32 -20.85 19.10
N LEU A 308 153.81 -19.67 19.48
CA LEU A 308 154.61 -18.54 19.95
C LEU A 308 155.40 -18.91 21.21
N LYS A 309 154.76 -19.58 22.18
CA LYS A 309 155.41 -20.03 23.42
C LYS A 309 156.53 -21.04 23.15
N ASN A 310 156.32 -21.97 22.21
CA ASN A 310 157.35 -22.93 21.78
C ASN A 310 158.53 -22.21 21.11
N SER A 311 158.26 -21.33 20.14
CA SER A 311 159.29 -20.53 19.46
C SER A 311 160.08 -19.64 20.42
N MET A 312 159.43 -19.00 21.40
CA MET A 312 160.11 -18.25 22.47
C MET A 312 161.01 -19.14 23.33
N GLN A 313 160.63 -20.40 23.56
CA GLN A 313 161.45 -21.33 24.33
C GLN A 313 162.65 -21.84 23.52
N GLU A 314 162.48 -22.12 22.23
CA GLU A 314 163.56 -22.45 21.29
C GLU A 314 164.56 -21.29 21.15
N ALA A 315 164.08 -20.05 21.05
CA ALA A 315 164.95 -18.87 21.03
C ALA A 315 165.77 -18.74 22.33
N ARG A 316 165.17 -19.05 23.50
CA ARG A 316 165.89 -19.05 24.79
C ARG A 316 166.93 -20.16 24.88
N THR A 317 166.64 -21.38 24.42
CA THR A 317 167.63 -22.47 24.43
C THR A 317 168.77 -22.18 23.47
N ALA A 318 168.49 -21.67 22.26
CA ALA A 318 169.50 -21.22 21.30
C ALA A 318 170.38 -20.10 21.88
N GLN A 319 169.81 -19.08 22.53
CA GLN A 319 170.56 -18.01 23.17
C GLN A 319 171.43 -18.53 24.33
N SER A 320 170.95 -19.50 25.11
CA SER A 320 171.73 -20.14 26.18
C SER A 320 172.93 -20.92 25.62
N MET A 321 172.72 -21.70 24.55
CA MET A 321 173.80 -22.42 23.85
C MET A 321 174.85 -21.46 23.27
N LEU A 322 174.42 -20.32 22.68
CA LEU A 322 175.34 -19.30 22.15
C LEU A 322 176.20 -18.67 23.26
N SER A 323 175.63 -18.37 24.43
CA SER A 323 176.38 -17.86 25.59
C SER A 323 177.43 -18.87 26.06
N ALA A 324 177.05 -20.14 26.24
CA ALA A 324 177.96 -21.21 26.64
C ALA A 324 179.10 -21.43 25.62
N PHE A 325 178.81 -21.33 24.32
CA PHE A 325 179.81 -21.43 23.26
C PHE A 325 180.83 -20.27 23.29
N LYS A 326 180.37 -19.02 23.49
CA LYS A 326 181.26 -17.85 23.64
C LYS A 326 182.17 -17.99 24.86
N GLU A 327 181.69 -18.61 25.95
CA GLU A 327 182.48 -18.88 27.14
C GLU A 327 183.54 -19.97 26.92
N GLN A 328 183.21 -21.06 26.21
CA GLN A 328 184.18 -22.10 25.82
C GLN A 328 185.31 -21.55 24.94
N ILE A 329 185.00 -20.71 23.94
CA ILE A 329 186.04 -20.07 23.10
C ILE A 329 186.92 -19.13 23.92
N ALA A 330 186.34 -18.36 24.84
CA ALA A 330 187.12 -17.51 25.73
C ALA A 330 188.13 -18.33 26.54
N VAL A 331 187.72 -19.45 27.14
CA VAL A 331 188.60 -20.37 27.87
C VAL A 331 189.72 -20.92 26.97
N LEU A 332 189.40 -21.41 25.76
CA LEU A 332 190.39 -21.98 24.83
C LEU A 332 191.44 -20.97 24.32
N LEU A 333 191.14 -19.67 24.34
CA LEU A 333 192.06 -18.60 23.92
C LEU A 333 192.91 -18.02 25.07
N HIS A 334 192.76 -18.52 26.31
CA HIS A 334 193.66 -18.18 27.40
C HIS A 334 195.03 -18.86 27.21
N SER A 335 196.09 -18.10 27.48
CA SER A 335 197.47 -18.60 27.55
C SER A 335 198.16 -17.87 28.70
N GLY A 336 199.08 -18.53 29.42
CA GLY A 336 199.55 -18.17 30.77
C GLY A 336 200.16 -16.77 31.04
N SER A 337 200.07 -15.83 30.10
CA SER A 337 200.44 -14.42 30.25
C SER A 337 199.35 -13.41 29.85
N VAL A 338 198.15 -13.83 29.38
CA VAL A 338 197.04 -12.94 29.00
C VAL A 338 195.66 -13.57 29.29
N THR A 339 194.77 -12.80 29.92
CA THR A 339 193.38 -13.19 30.25
C THR A 339 192.39 -12.61 29.23
N VAL A 340 191.48 -13.42 28.67
CA VAL A 340 190.54 -13.02 27.60
C VAL A 340 189.09 -13.07 28.10
N LYS A 341 188.37 -11.95 28.05
CA LYS A 341 186.95 -11.91 28.46
C LYS A 341 186.05 -12.61 27.44
N SER A 342 184.94 -13.19 27.90
CA SER A 342 183.88 -13.82 27.10
C SER A 342 183.00 -12.83 26.32
N SER A 343 183.62 -11.82 25.68
CA SER A 343 182.98 -10.91 24.75
C SER A 343 183.60 -11.02 23.35
N GLU A 344 182.77 -10.86 22.34
CA GLU A 344 183.11 -11.11 20.93
C GLU A 344 184.27 -10.24 20.42
N GLY A 345 184.35 -8.99 20.87
CA GLY A 345 185.45 -8.08 20.54
C GLY A 345 186.81 -8.55 21.07
N ALA A 346 186.86 -9.10 22.30
CA ALA A 346 188.11 -9.57 22.91
C ALA A 346 188.65 -10.85 22.25
N ILE A 347 187.74 -11.72 21.79
CA ILE A 347 188.07 -12.95 21.05
C ILE A 347 188.71 -12.61 19.68
N LEU A 348 188.14 -11.66 18.95
CA LEU A 348 188.61 -11.28 17.61
C LEU A 348 189.98 -10.58 17.61
N GLU A 349 190.30 -9.81 18.65
CA GLU A 349 191.58 -9.10 18.75
C GLU A 349 192.75 -10.07 18.98
N ARG A 350 192.56 -11.12 19.80
CA ARG A 350 193.58 -12.15 20.06
C ARG A 350 193.92 -12.98 18.82
N ILE A 351 192.93 -13.31 18.00
CA ILE A 351 193.12 -14.12 16.78
C ILE A 351 194.00 -13.41 15.75
N ARG A 352 193.85 -12.08 15.56
CA ARG A 352 194.68 -11.31 14.62
C ARG A 352 196.16 -11.33 14.98
N ALA A 353 196.49 -11.30 16.27
CA ALA A 353 197.88 -11.37 16.74
C ALA A 353 198.55 -12.72 16.46
N MET A 354 197.80 -13.83 16.45
CA MET A 354 198.34 -15.16 16.17
C MET A 354 198.65 -15.38 14.68
N SER A 355 197.81 -14.87 13.78
CA SER A 355 197.97 -15.11 12.32
C SER A 355 199.27 -14.57 11.75
N HIS A 356 199.77 -13.42 12.24
CA HIS A 356 201.04 -12.85 11.77
C HIS A 356 202.27 -13.73 12.08
N SER A 357 202.17 -14.66 13.04
CA SER A 357 203.25 -15.62 13.34
C SER A 357 203.26 -16.87 12.44
N VAL A 358 202.22 -17.08 11.62
CA VAL A 358 202.05 -18.31 10.80
C VAL A 358 202.65 -18.14 9.40
N GLU A 359 202.55 -16.96 8.81
CA GLU A 359 202.99 -16.69 7.43
C GLU A 359 204.51 -16.91 7.22
N SER A 360 205.33 -16.74 8.27
CA SER A 360 206.79 -16.97 8.21
C SER A 360 207.21 -18.45 8.12
N LYS A 361 206.32 -19.39 8.44
CA LYS A 361 206.59 -20.84 8.38
C LYS A 361 206.25 -21.45 7.01
N LYS A 362 205.44 -20.74 6.21
CA LYS A 362 204.86 -21.19 4.93
C LYS A 362 205.91 -21.39 3.84
N THR A 363 206.95 -20.57 3.80
CA THR A 363 208.08 -20.67 2.85
C THR A 363 208.92 -21.95 3.04
N MET A 364 208.84 -22.61 4.20
CA MET A 364 209.56 -23.85 4.47
C MET A 364 208.84 -25.09 3.92
N MET A 365 207.52 -25.01 3.70
CA MET A 365 206.70 -26.16 3.28
C MET A 365 206.93 -26.60 1.83
N SER A 366 207.24 -25.67 0.92
CA SER A 366 207.38 -25.99 -0.51
C SER A 366 208.57 -26.88 -0.87
N GLN A 367 209.50 -27.10 0.06
CA GLN A 367 210.57 -28.10 -0.11
C GLN A 367 210.09 -29.54 0.16
N PHE A 368 209.04 -29.73 0.96
CA PHE A 368 208.48 -31.06 1.25
C PHE A 368 207.49 -31.54 0.16
N GLU A 369 206.85 -30.63 -0.56
CA GLU A 369 205.89 -30.95 -1.64
C GLU A 369 206.52 -31.83 -2.74
N ALA A 370 207.81 -31.63 -3.04
CA ALA A 370 208.55 -32.42 -4.03
C ALA A 370 208.77 -33.90 -3.62
N GLN A 371 208.74 -34.23 -2.32
CA GLN A 371 208.88 -35.62 -1.85
C GLN A 371 207.53 -36.38 -1.89
N ILE A 372 206.42 -35.66 -1.74
CA ILE A 372 205.07 -36.25 -1.67
C ILE A 372 204.66 -36.89 -3.00
N ALA A 373 205.02 -36.29 -4.14
CA ALA A 373 204.65 -36.77 -5.47
C ALA A 373 205.04 -38.25 -5.74
N LYS A 374 206.14 -38.73 -5.14
CA LYS A 374 206.62 -40.11 -5.30
C LYS A 374 205.84 -41.14 -4.48
N LEU A 375 205.12 -40.71 -3.44
CA LEU A 375 204.26 -41.59 -2.62
C LEU A 375 202.85 -41.73 -3.23
N THR A 376 202.37 -40.71 -3.95
CA THR A 376 201.05 -40.68 -4.56
C THR A 376 200.82 -41.83 -5.56
N GLU A 377 201.83 -42.18 -6.35
CA GLU A 377 201.77 -43.24 -7.38
C GLU A 377 201.52 -44.65 -6.79
N GLN A 378 201.89 -44.88 -5.52
CA GLN A 378 201.61 -46.15 -4.83
C GLN A 378 200.18 -46.25 -4.29
N LEU A 379 199.53 -45.12 -4.00
CA LEU A 379 198.17 -45.05 -3.45
C LEU A 379 197.09 -45.32 -4.52
N GLU A 380 197.39 -45.00 -5.78
CA GLU A 380 196.44 -45.08 -6.89
C GLU A 380 196.06 -46.52 -7.26
N ILE A 381 197.01 -47.46 -7.13
CA ILE A 381 196.79 -48.90 -7.35
C ILE A 381 195.84 -49.48 -6.29
N GLN A 382 195.94 -49.05 -5.03
CA GLN A 382 195.09 -49.51 -3.93
C GLN A 382 193.64 -48.99 -4.04
N THR A 383 193.45 -47.80 -4.60
CA THR A 383 192.14 -47.14 -4.67
C THR A 383 191.16 -47.86 -5.62
N LYS A 384 191.67 -48.47 -6.70
CA LYS A 384 190.87 -49.18 -7.71
C LYS A 384 190.09 -50.37 -7.13
N SER A 385 190.70 -51.17 -6.25
CA SER A 385 190.05 -52.36 -5.68
C SER A 385 188.86 -52.05 -4.76
N TYR A 386 188.83 -50.86 -4.15
CA TYR A 386 187.72 -50.42 -3.30
C TYR A 386 186.48 -49.99 -4.10
N GLN A 387 186.63 -49.50 -5.33
CA GLN A 387 185.50 -49.03 -6.14
C GLN A 387 184.61 -50.19 -6.62
N ASP A 388 185.20 -51.31 -7.03
CA ASP A 388 184.46 -52.47 -7.56
C ASP A 388 183.55 -53.10 -6.49
N ALA A 389 184.04 -53.19 -5.23
CA ALA A 389 183.25 -53.68 -4.10
C ALA A 389 182.03 -52.78 -3.80
N LEU A 390 182.21 -51.45 -3.86
CA LEU A 390 181.16 -50.47 -3.58
C LEU A 390 180.03 -50.50 -4.64
N GLN A 391 180.35 -50.82 -5.90
CA GLN A 391 179.38 -50.91 -6.98
C GLN A 391 178.47 -52.15 -6.86
N GLY A 392 178.97 -53.23 -6.23
CA GLY A 392 178.18 -54.42 -5.91
C GLY A 392 177.06 -54.15 -4.91
N ALA A 393 177.39 -53.52 -3.77
CA ALA A 393 176.43 -53.22 -2.69
C ALA A 393 175.24 -52.36 -3.19
N ARG A 394 175.52 -51.29 -3.93
CA ARG A 394 174.49 -50.38 -4.47
C ARG A 394 173.50 -51.03 -5.46
N LYS A 395 173.87 -52.16 -6.08
CA LYS A 395 172.94 -52.92 -6.94
C LYS A 395 171.97 -53.77 -6.11
N ALA A 396 172.41 -54.28 -4.96
CA ALA A 396 171.56 -55.05 -4.05
C ALA A 396 170.53 -54.17 -3.33
N GLU A 397 170.92 -52.96 -2.87
CA GLU A 397 170.00 -52.03 -2.21
C GLU A 397 168.81 -51.64 -3.12
N LYS A 398 169.07 -51.30 -4.39
CA LYS A 398 168.01 -50.96 -5.36
C LYS A 398 167.06 -52.12 -5.65
N GLN A 399 167.54 -53.37 -5.56
CA GLN A 399 166.67 -54.55 -5.69
C GLN A 399 165.79 -54.74 -4.46
N ALA A 400 166.29 -54.40 -3.26
CA ALA A 400 165.52 -54.45 -2.02
C ALA A 400 164.40 -53.37 -1.99
N GLU A 401 164.71 -52.11 -2.35
CA GLU A 401 163.70 -51.04 -2.44
C GLU A 401 162.56 -51.42 -3.42
N SER A 402 162.92 -51.87 -4.63
CA SER A 402 161.94 -52.25 -5.65
C SER A 402 161.03 -53.40 -5.22
N LEU A 403 161.51 -54.34 -4.40
CA LEU A 403 160.71 -55.42 -3.85
C LEU A 403 159.81 -54.93 -2.70
N GLN A 404 160.29 -53.98 -1.89
CA GLN A 404 159.52 -53.38 -0.80
C GLN A 404 158.34 -52.55 -1.31
N ASP A 405 158.53 -51.78 -2.39
CA ASP A 405 157.46 -51.00 -3.02
C ASP A 405 156.38 -51.90 -3.64
N GLN A 406 156.78 -53.00 -4.29
CA GLN A 406 155.84 -54.01 -4.81
C GLN A 406 155.03 -54.66 -3.69
N LEU A 407 155.64 -54.94 -2.54
CA LEU A 407 154.97 -55.51 -1.38
C LEU A 407 153.89 -54.55 -0.85
N ARG A 408 154.23 -53.26 -0.66
CA ARG A 408 153.27 -52.23 -0.22
C ARG A 408 152.11 -52.03 -1.19
N HIS A 409 152.35 -52.14 -2.50
CA HIS A 409 151.29 -52.05 -3.50
C HIS A 409 150.26 -53.19 -3.34
N LEU A 410 150.75 -54.43 -3.25
CA LEU A 410 149.91 -55.62 -3.10
C LEU A 410 149.16 -55.63 -1.76
N GLU A 411 149.77 -55.14 -0.68
CA GLU A 411 149.09 -54.92 0.61
C GLU A 411 147.94 -53.90 0.48
N GLY A 412 148.15 -52.82 -0.28
CA GLY A 412 147.12 -51.83 -0.57
C GLY A 412 145.93 -52.38 -1.38
N GLU A 413 146.20 -53.16 -2.44
CA GLU A 413 145.18 -53.83 -3.26
C GLU A 413 144.38 -54.89 -2.48
N LEU A 414 145.02 -55.58 -1.54
CA LEU A 414 144.34 -56.54 -0.67
C LEU A 414 143.33 -55.83 0.25
N VAL A 415 143.73 -54.72 0.87
CA VAL A 415 142.91 -53.92 1.79
C VAL A 415 141.75 -53.24 1.05
N SER A 416 141.97 -52.66 -0.14
CA SER A 416 140.85 -52.10 -0.93
C SER A 416 139.85 -53.18 -1.31
N GLY A 417 140.32 -54.37 -1.70
CA GLY A 417 139.48 -55.52 -1.97
C GLY A 417 138.64 -55.99 -0.77
N ASP A 418 139.16 -55.92 0.46
CA ASP A 418 138.37 -56.24 1.66
C ASP A 418 137.27 -55.21 1.93
N VAL A 419 137.56 -53.91 1.78
CA VAL A 419 136.57 -52.84 1.93
C VAL A 419 135.45 -52.98 0.90
N GLU A 420 135.76 -53.32 -0.36
CA GLU A 420 134.77 -53.59 -1.40
C GLU A 420 133.92 -54.83 -1.08
N ARG A 421 134.53 -55.91 -0.58
CA ARG A 421 133.81 -57.14 -0.16
C ARG A 421 132.81 -56.86 0.96
N ASP A 422 133.20 -56.10 1.99
CA ASP A 422 132.29 -55.74 3.08
C ASP A 422 131.21 -54.73 2.62
N GLY A 423 131.53 -53.81 1.71
CA GLY A 423 130.55 -52.97 1.02
C GLY A 423 129.46 -53.80 0.34
N LEU A 424 129.83 -54.74 -0.52
CA LEU A 424 128.91 -55.64 -1.21
C LEU A 424 128.10 -56.52 -0.24
N LYS A 425 128.72 -56.99 0.85
CA LYS A 425 128.06 -57.81 1.88
C LYS A 425 127.01 -57.02 2.66
N THR A 426 127.29 -55.76 3.03
CA THR A 426 126.30 -54.90 3.70
C THR A 426 125.15 -54.55 2.76
N GLU A 427 125.41 -54.26 1.48
CA GLU A 427 124.36 -53.97 0.51
C GLU A 427 123.47 -55.19 0.23
N LYS A 428 124.07 -56.39 0.12
CA LYS A 428 123.32 -57.65 0.07
C LYS A 428 122.39 -57.79 1.27
N GLN A 429 122.85 -57.51 2.50
CA GLN A 429 122.00 -57.59 3.70
C GLN A 429 120.84 -56.57 3.69
N LYS A 430 121.04 -55.36 3.16
CA LYS A 430 119.94 -54.38 2.98
C LYS A 430 118.91 -54.90 1.98
N TYR A 431 119.35 -55.44 0.84
CA TYR A 431 118.49 -55.99 -0.20
C TYR A 431 117.66 -57.19 0.30
N LEU A 432 118.28 -58.11 1.07
CA LEU A 432 117.57 -59.22 1.72
C LEU A 432 116.44 -58.72 2.64
N LYS A 433 116.74 -57.73 3.51
CA LYS A 433 115.74 -57.13 4.42
C LYS A 433 114.62 -56.40 3.68
N PHE A 434 114.93 -55.73 2.58
CA PHE A 434 113.92 -55.05 1.75
C PHE A 434 112.93 -56.07 1.14
N LEU A 435 113.42 -57.17 0.58
CA LEU A 435 112.55 -58.21 0.01
C LEU A 435 111.73 -58.96 1.06
N GLU A 436 112.26 -59.14 2.27
CA GLU A 436 111.51 -59.66 3.42
C GLU A 436 110.36 -58.72 3.80
N GLN A 437 110.65 -57.43 4.03
CA GLN A 437 109.62 -56.42 4.30
C GLN A 437 108.57 -56.30 3.18
N LEU A 438 108.98 -56.43 1.91
CA LEU A 438 108.07 -56.39 0.77
C LEU A 438 107.17 -57.64 0.71
N SER A 439 107.73 -58.82 1.04
CA SER A 439 106.97 -60.06 1.17
C SER A 439 105.89 -59.94 2.27
N ASP A 440 106.26 -59.42 3.45
CA ASP A 440 105.36 -59.18 4.58
C ASP A 440 104.21 -58.23 4.20
N LYS A 441 104.53 -57.11 3.52
CA LYS A 441 103.52 -56.14 3.07
C LYS A 441 102.58 -56.73 2.01
N MET A 442 103.05 -57.65 1.18
CA MET A 442 102.24 -58.38 0.21
C MET A 442 101.51 -59.61 0.78
N LYS A 443 101.76 -59.94 2.07
CA LYS A 443 101.26 -61.12 2.79
C LYS A 443 101.68 -62.45 2.14
N LEU A 444 102.94 -62.51 1.70
CA LEU A 444 103.53 -63.69 1.04
C LEU A 444 104.30 -64.59 2.01
N ASP A 445 104.25 -64.33 3.31
CA ASP A 445 105.17 -64.82 4.35
C ASP A 445 105.34 -66.36 4.33
N ARG A 446 104.23 -67.11 4.19
CA ARG A 446 104.25 -68.58 4.01
C ARG A 446 104.90 -69.00 2.68
N ILE A 447 104.54 -68.34 1.59
CA ILE A 447 105.04 -68.64 0.24
C ILE A 447 106.53 -68.30 0.15
N ALA A 448 106.96 -67.19 0.75
CA ALA A 448 108.36 -66.76 0.83
C ALA A 448 109.22 -67.69 1.70
N ALA A 449 108.63 -68.42 2.65
CA ALA A 449 109.28 -69.49 3.40
C ALA A 449 109.40 -70.80 2.59
N GLU A 450 108.43 -71.10 1.73
CA GLU A 450 108.37 -72.36 0.96
C GLU A 450 109.20 -72.35 -0.33
N ILE A 451 109.18 -71.25 -1.11
CA ILE A 451 109.83 -71.21 -2.45
C ILE A 451 111.32 -70.75 -2.37
N GLY A 452 111.83 -70.41 -1.18
CA GLY A 452 113.21 -69.96 -1.00
C GLY A 452 113.48 -68.55 -1.56
N PHE A 453 114.68 -68.01 -1.31
CA PHE A 453 114.97 -66.60 -1.60
C PHE A 453 114.95 -66.26 -3.11
N ASP A 454 115.51 -67.14 -3.94
CA ASP A 454 115.76 -66.85 -5.37
C ASP A 454 114.47 -66.61 -6.17
N MET A 455 113.34 -67.15 -5.72
CA MET A 455 112.02 -67.02 -6.35
C MET A 455 111.09 -66.01 -5.65
N ARG A 456 111.53 -65.35 -4.56
CA ARG A 456 110.70 -64.36 -3.84
C ARG A 456 110.30 -63.19 -4.71
N LEU A 457 111.20 -62.76 -5.60
CA LEU A 457 110.95 -61.64 -6.51
C LEU A 457 109.80 -61.97 -7.49
N ASP A 458 109.78 -63.17 -8.05
CA ASP A 458 108.71 -63.61 -8.96
C ASP A 458 107.37 -63.77 -8.23
N ALA A 459 107.38 -64.29 -6.99
CA ALA A 459 106.18 -64.35 -6.16
C ALA A 459 105.62 -62.96 -5.83
N ILE A 460 106.49 -61.99 -5.55
CA ILE A 460 106.15 -60.57 -5.34
C ILE A 460 105.55 -59.96 -6.62
N LEU A 461 106.14 -60.21 -7.79
CA LEU A 461 105.65 -59.71 -9.09
C LEU A 461 104.25 -60.26 -9.42
N VAL A 462 104.07 -61.58 -9.34
CA VAL A 462 102.76 -62.23 -9.57
C VAL A 462 101.70 -61.71 -8.58
N ARG A 463 102.09 -61.44 -7.33
CA ARG A 463 101.18 -60.88 -6.33
C ARG A 463 100.80 -59.43 -6.63
N ALA A 464 101.74 -58.61 -7.12
CA ALA A 464 101.45 -57.25 -7.57
C ALA A 464 100.46 -57.25 -8.74
N GLU A 465 100.67 -58.11 -9.75
CA GLU A 465 99.74 -58.25 -10.88
C GLU A 465 98.33 -58.68 -10.46
N GLN A 466 98.21 -59.59 -9.49
CA GLN A 466 96.91 -59.99 -8.93
C GLN A 466 96.20 -58.81 -8.25
N LEU A 467 96.91 -58.01 -7.45
CA LEU A 467 96.33 -56.85 -6.77
C LEU A 467 95.85 -55.80 -7.78
N VAL A 468 96.64 -55.52 -8.82
CA VAL A 468 96.25 -54.60 -9.91
C VAL A 468 94.99 -55.08 -10.64
N LYS A 469 94.85 -56.39 -10.89
CA LYS A 469 93.63 -56.96 -11.51
C LYS A 469 92.40 -56.79 -10.61
N LEU A 470 92.52 -57.12 -9.32
CA LEU A 470 91.42 -56.98 -8.34
C LEU A 470 90.98 -55.52 -8.17
N GLU A 471 91.93 -54.58 -8.17
CA GLU A 471 91.64 -53.14 -8.14
C GLU A 471 90.95 -52.68 -9.43
N GLY A 472 91.42 -53.16 -10.59
CA GLY A 472 90.79 -52.91 -11.89
C GLY A 472 89.33 -53.39 -11.95
N ASP A 473 89.06 -54.62 -11.50
CA ASP A 473 87.71 -55.19 -11.44
C ASP A 473 86.80 -54.38 -10.51
N ALA A 474 87.29 -54.01 -9.32
CA ALA A 474 86.55 -53.17 -8.36
C ALA A 474 86.27 -51.76 -8.92
N VAL A 475 87.20 -51.16 -9.67
CA VAL A 475 87.00 -49.87 -10.35
C VAL A 475 85.95 -50.00 -11.46
N ILE A 476 85.95 -51.10 -12.23
CA ILE A 476 84.93 -51.38 -13.25
C ILE A 476 83.55 -51.55 -12.59
N GLU A 477 83.44 -52.35 -11.53
CA GLU A 477 82.19 -52.54 -10.79
C GLU A 477 81.65 -51.21 -10.27
N ASN A 478 82.49 -50.43 -9.56
CA ASN A 478 82.15 -49.10 -9.08
C ASN A 478 81.70 -48.15 -10.20
N LYS A 479 82.35 -48.18 -11.37
CA LYS A 479 81.95 -47.39 -12.55
C LYS A 479 80.57 -47.81 -13.09
N THR A 480 80.27 -49.11 -13.12
CA THR A 480 78.93 -49.59 -13.53
C THR A 480 77.86 -49.22 -12.51
N MET A 481 78.15 -49.32 -11.20
CA MET A 481 77.26 -48.88 -10.13
C MET A 481 76.99 -47.37 -10.21
N ALA A 482 78.03 -46.56 -10.43
CA ALA A 482 77.90 -45.11 -10.61
C ALA A 482 77.01 -44.76 -11.81
N HIS A 483 77.20 -45.40 -12.98
CA HIS A 483 76.31 -45.20 -14.13
C HIS A 483 74.87 -45.70 -13.88
N ASN A 484 74.69 -46.77 -13.11
CA ASN A 484 73.36 -47.25 -12.72
C ASN A 484 72.64 -46.27 -11.79
N LEU A 485 73.36 -45.69 -10.82
CA LEU A 485 72.84 -44.64 -9.94
C LEU A 485 72.56 -43.34 -10.72
N GLN A 486 73.44 -42.94 -11.63
CA GLN A 486 73.25 -41.79 -12.51
C GLN A 486 72.00 -41.93 -13.39
N ARG A 487 71.76 -43.12 -13.96
CA ARG A 487 70.51 -43.43 -14.69
C ARG A 487 69.27 -43.34 -13.79
N LYS A 488 69.30 -43.96 -12.61
CA LYS A 488 68.20 -43.88 -11.63
C LYS A 488 67.91 -42.43 -11.23
N LEU A 489 68.95 -41.62 -10.98
CA LEU A 489 68.84 -40.21 -10.64
C LEU A 489 68.23 -39.39 -11.78
N LYS A 490 68.65 -39.62 -13.03
CA LYS A 490 68.04 -38.98 -14.21
C LYS A 490 66.54 -39.29 -14.30
N THR A 491 66.15 -40.55 -14.19
CA THR A 491 64.73 -40.96 -14.24
C THR A 491 63.90 -40.41 -13.07
N GLN A 492 64.48 -40.28 -11.86
CA GLN A 492 63.78 -39.63 -10.75
C GLN A 492 63.64 -38.11 -10.96
N LYS A 493 64.64 -37.45 -11.56
CA LYS A 493 64.59 -36.03 -11.92
C LYS A 493 63.49 -35.76 -12.96
N GLU A 494 63.43 -36.55 -14.03
CA GLU A 494 62.38 -36.46 -15.06
C GLU A 494 60.98 -36.67 -14.47
N LYS A 495 60.83 -37.62 -13.53
CA LYS A 495 59.57 -37.83 -12.79
C LYS A 495 59.19 -36.67 -11.87
N LEU A 496 60.18 -36.01 -11.26
CA LEU A 496 59.96 -34.83 -10.43
C LEU A 496 59.52 -33.64 -11.29
N GLU A 497 60.24 -33.35 -12.37
CA GLU A 497 59.92 -32.29 -13.34
C GLU A 497 58.52 -32.48 -13.95
N SER A 498 58.14 -33.72 -14.28
CA SER A 498 56.79 -34.06 -14.76
C SER A 498 55.70 -33.80 -13.70
N LYS A 499 55.96 -34.13 -12.43
CA LYS A 499 55.03 -33.82 -11.32
C LYS A 499 54.93 -32.32 -11.06
N GLU A 500 56.05 -31.59 -11.16
CA GLU A 500 56.10 -30.15 -10.97
C GLU A 500 55.34 -29.41 -12.08
N LEU A 501 55.47 -29.84 -13.34
CA LEU A 501 54.62 -29.37 -14.43
C LEU A 501 53.13 -29.58 -14.12
N HIS A 502 52.74 -30.78 -13.63
CA HIS A 502 51.36 -31.06 -13.26
C HIS A 502 50.86 -30.20 -12.08
N MET A 503 51.69 -29.98 -11.06
CA MET A 503 51.37 -29.07 -9.96
C MET A 503 51.18 -27.62 -10.45
N ASN A 504 52.01 -27.16 -11.38
CA ASN A 504 51.90 -25.82 -11.95
C ASN A 504 50.60 -25.66 -12.78
N LEU A 505 50.24 -26.67 -13.58
CA LEU A 505 48.96 -26.70 -14.30
C LEU A 505 47.75 -26.69 -13.34
N LEU A 506 47.80 -27.45 -12.24
CA LEU A 506 46.73 -27.43 -11.23
C LEU A 506 46.64 -26.07 -10.51
N ARG A 507 47.77 -25.46 -10.13
CA ARG A 507 47.82 -24.11 -9.55
C ARG A 507 47.23 -23.07 -10.50
N GLN A 508 47.58 -23.13 -11.78
CA GLN A 508 47.01 -22.26 -12.81
C GLN A 508 45.49 -22.47 -12.95
N LYS A 509 45.01 -23.72 -12.93
CA LYS A 509 43.56 -23.99 -13.01
C LYS A 509 42.81 -23.54 -11.75
N ILE A 510 43.42 -23.62 -10.58
CA ILE A 510 42.86 -23.05 -9.34
C ILE A 510 42.73 -21.53 -9.46
N SER A 511 43.79 -20.82 -9.89
CA SER A 511 43.74 -19.36 -10.12
C SER A 511 42.62 -18.96 -11.08
N GLN A 512 42.48 -19.67 -12.20
CA GLN A 512 41.38 -19.45 -13.16
C GLN A 512 39.99 -19.64 -12.52
N LEU A 513 39.81 -20.69 -11.71
CA LEU A 513 38.54 -20.96 -11.03
C LEU A 513 38.24 -19.93 -9.92
N GLU A 514 39.27 -19.38 -9.28
CA GLU A 514 39.15 -18.29 -8.31
C GLU A 514 38.78 -16.96 -9.00
N GLU A 515 39.38 -16.64 -10.14
CA GLU A 515 39.01 -15.51 -11.00
C GLU A 515 37.57 -15.65 -11.52
N GLU A 516 37.20 -16.81 -12.09
CA GLU A 516 35.81 -17.11 -12.51
C GLU A 516 34.81 -16.92 -11.35
N LYS A 517 35.17 -17.36 -10.14
CA LYS A 517 34.34 -17.20 -8.94
C LYS A 517 34.20 -15.73 -8.56
N GLN A 518 35.29 -14.95 -8.56
CA GLN A 518 35.25 -13.51 -8.28
C GLN A 518 34.36 -12.77 -9.28
N VAL A 519 34.48 -13.05 -10.58
CA VAL A 519 33.63 -12.47 -11.63
C VAL A 519 32.16 -12.85 -11.41
N ARG A 520 31.85 -14.12 -11.13
CA ARG A 520 30.48 -14.56 -10.80
C ARG A 520 29.92 -13.86 -9.55
N THR A 521 30.74 -13.60 -8.54
CA THR A 521 30.34 -12.86 -7.34
C THR A 521 30.07 -11.38 -7.66
N ALA A 522 30.92 -10.72 -8.45
CA ALA A 522 30.70 -9.35 -8.89
C ALA A 522 29.38 -9.21 -9.68
N LEU A 523 29.15 -10.09 -10.67
CA LEU A 523 27.90 -10.13 -11.44
C LEU A 523 26.65 -10.42 -10.59
N ALA A 524 26.79 -11.12 -9.47
CA ALA A 524 25.70 -11.31 -8.52
C ALA A 524 25.38 -10.01 -7.75
N VAL A 525 26.40 -9.27 -7.31
CA VAL A 525 26.25 -7.96 -6.66
C VAL A 525 25.62 -6.95 -7.63
N GLU A 526 26.11 -6.84 -8.87
CA GLU A 526 25.52 -5.98 -9.90
C GLU A 526 24.05 -6.33 -10.18
N ARG A 527 23.70 -7.62 -10.22
CA ARG A 527 22.31 -8.07 -10.36
C ARG A 527 21.45 -7.64 -9.17
N ASP A 528 21.96 -7.72 -7.95
CA ASP A 528 21.21 -7.33 -6.75
C ASP A 528 21.05 -5.80 -6.64
N GLU A 529 22.04 -5.02 -7.09
CA GLU A 529 21.91 -3.57 -7.25
C GLU A 529 20.89 -3.19 -8.34
N ALA A 530 20.92 -3.88 -9.50
CA ALA A 530 19.91 -3.73 -10.54
C ALA A 530 18.50 -4.08 -10.01
N ASN A 531 18.34 -5.19 -9.29
CA ASN A 531 17.09 -5.55 -8.63
C ASN A 531 16.62 -4.49 -7.61
N LEU A 532 17.55 -3.91 -6.85
CA LEU A 532 17.23 -2.84 -5.90
C LEU A 532 16.77 -1.56 -6.60
N THR A 533 17.40 -1.18 -7.72
CA THR A 533 16.95 -0.03 -8.53
C THR A 533 15.59 -0.28 -9.18
N ILE A 534 15.34 -1.48 -9.72
CA ILE A 534 14.02 -1.88 -10.24
C ILE A 534 12.94 -1.78 -9.16
N ARG A 535 13.21 -2.24 -7.93
CA ARG A 535 12.29 -2.11 -6.79
C ARG A 535 12.04 -0.64 -6.40
N LYS A 536 13.07 0.22 -6.43
CA LYS A 536 12.94 1.67 -6.18
C LYS A 536 12.08 2.34 -7.27
N LEU A 537 12.27 1.96 -8.53
CA LEU A 537 11.50 2.46 -9.67
C LEU A 537 10.03 2.00 -9.61
N HIS A 538 9.76 0.71 -9.30
CA HIS A 538 8.40 0.22 -9.06
C HIS A 538 7.68 1.04 -7.99
N LYS A 539 8.30 1.25 -6.82
CA LYS A 539 7.75 2.11 -5.76
C LYS A 539 7.58 3.58 -6.17
N LYS A 540 8.21 4.06 -7.25
CA LYS A 540 7.98 5.40 -7.81
C LYS A 540 6.81 5.37 -8.80
N VAL A 541 6.72 4.34 -9.64
CA VAL A 541 5.58 4.11 -10.54
C VAL A 541 4.28 3.95 -9.74
N GLU A 542 4.26 3.15 -8.66
CA GLU A 542 3.09 3.00 -7.78
C GLU A 542 2.61 4.33 -7.17
N ARG A 543 3.54 5.24 -6.81
CA ARG A 543 3.20 6.57 -6.29
C ARG A 543 2.64 7.47 -7.38
N LEU A 544 3.31 7.55 -8.53
CA LEU A 544 2.85 8.32 -9.68
C LEU A 544 1.49 7.81 -10.21
N GLN A 545 1.23 6.51 -10.13
CA GLN A 545 -0.05 5.91 -10.49
C GLN A 545 -1.15 6.37 -9.53
N LYS A 546 -0.92 6.34 -8.21
CA LYS A 546 -1.86 6.89 -7.21
C LYS A 546 -2.12 8.39 -7.39
N GLU A 547 -1.08 9.18 -7.66
CA GLU A 547 -1.19 10.61 -7.95
C GLU A 547 -2.02 10.86 -9.23
N LEU A 548 -1.81 10.05 -10.27
CA LEU A 548 -2.57 10.09 -11.52
C LEU A 548 -4.04 9.71 -11.31
N ASP A 549 -4.33 8.70 -10.49
CA ASP A 549 -5.69 8.26 -10.22
C ASP A 549 -6.47 9.28 -9.36
N LEU A 550 -5.84 9.86 -8.34
CA LEU A 550 -6.40 11.02 -7.61
C LEU A 550 -6.65 12.23 -8.54
N ALA A 551 -5.74 12.50 -9.48
CA ALA A 551 -5.93 13.56 -10.47
C ALA A 551 -7.07 13.26 -11.45
N ARG A 552 -7.28 11.97 -11.82
CA ARG A 552 -8.42 11.52 -12.62
C ARG A 552 -9.73 11.68 -11.87
N GLU A 553 -9.80 11.24 -10.60
CA GLU A 553 -10.95 11.40 -9.71
C GLU A 553 -11.34 12.88 -9.58
N SER A 554 -10.36 13.75 -9.32
CA SER A 554 -10.58 15.20 -9.26
C SER A 554 -11.09 15.77 -10.60
N ASN A 555 -10.57 15.29 -11.73
CA ASN A 555 -11.02 15.72 -13.06
C ASN A 555 -12.45 15.23 -13.36
N THR A 556 -12.83 14.03 -12.90
CA THR A 556 -14.23 13.56 -13.01
C THR A 556 -15.19 14.34 -12.11
N ASP A 557 -14.80 14.69 -10.89
CA ASP A 557 -15.58 15.56 -9.98
C ASP A 557 -15.73 16.98 -10.55
N LEU A 558 -14.67 17.57 -11.10
CA LEU A 558 -14.74 18.87 -11.79
C LEU A 558 -15.63 18.82 -13.04
N LYS A 559 -15.63 17.71 -13.79
CA LYS A 559 -16.56 17.51 -14.92
C LYS A 559 -18.01 17.40 -14.45
N ALA A 560 -18.28 16.67 -13.36
CA ALA A 560 -19.61 16.57 -12.77
C ALA A 560 -20.14 17.96 -12.33
N LYS A 561 -19.32 18.72 -11.60
CA LYS A 561 -19.60 20.11 -11.21
C LYS A 561 -19.80 21.04 -12.40
N LEU A 562 -19.07 20.83 -13.50
CA LEU A 562 -19.25 21.59 -14.74
C LEU A 562 -20.59 21.25 -15.41
N SER A 563 -21.00 19.97 -15.45
CA SER A 563 -22.34 19.59 -15.94
C SER A 563 -23.46 20.16 -15.07
N GLU A 564 -23.37 20.07 -13.73
CA GLU A 564 -24.32 20.68 -12.79
C GLU A 564 -24.42 22.20 -13.00
N THR A 565 -23.28 22.87 -13.15
CA THR A 565 -23.23 24.32 -13.46
C THR A 565 -23.88 24.63 -14.81
N SER A 566 -23.71 23.76 -15.80
CA SER A 566 -24.35 23.91 -17.11
C SER A 566 -25.87 23.72 -17.05
N GLU A 567 -26.37 22.77 -16.26
CA GLU A 567 -27.80 22.58 -16.02
C GLU A 567 -28.41 23.76 -15.25
N LEU A 568 -27.73 24.25 -14.21
CA LEU A 568 -28.15 25.45 -13.48
C LEU A 568 -28.20 26.67 -14.40
N LYS A 569 -27.25 26.80 -15.32
CA LYS A 569 -27.25 27.86 -16.34
C LYS A 569 -28.42 27.71 -17.33
N ILE A 570 -28.76 26.49 -17.76
CA ILE A 570 -29.94 26.21 -18.60
C ILE A 570 -31.23 26.60 -17.85
N LYS A 571 -31.42 26.12 -16.61
CA LYS A 571 -32.56 26.47 -15.75
C LYS A 571 -32.68 27.98 -15.53
N THR A 572 -31.55 28.68 -15.35
CA THR A 572 -31.51 30.15 -15.23
C THR A 572 -31.94 30.85 -16.52
N LEU A 573 -31.52 30.35 -17.68
CA LEU A 573 -31.93 30.88 -18.99
C LEU A 573 -33.43 30.62 -19.27
N GLU A 574 -33.95 29.47 -18.85
CA GLU A 574 -35.39 29.15 -18.92
C GLU A 574 -36.22 30.06 -18.01
N GLN A 575 -35.80 30.26 -16.75
CA GLN A 575 -36.41 31.22 -15.83
C GLN A 575 -36.37 32.65 -16.40
N ASN A 576 -35.26 33.07 -17.00
CA ASN A 576 -35.17 34.39 -17.64
C ASN A 576 -36.14 34.52 -18.83
N ARG A 577 -36.35 33.47 -19.63
CA ARG A 577 -37.37 33.46 -20.70
C ARG A 577 -38.78 33.60 -20.13
N THR A 578 -39.14 32.85 -19.08
CA THR A 578 -40.48 32.96 -18.48
C THR A 578 -40.70 34.34 -17.84
N ILE A 579 -39.68 34.93 -17.21
CA ILE A 579 -39.71 36.33 -16.74
C ILE A 579 -39.91 37.30 -17.91
N GLU A 580 -39.25 37.10 -19.05
CA GLU A 580 -39.42 37.96 -20.23
C GLU A 580 -40.83 37.83 -20.85
N GLU A 581 -41.40 36.63 -20.86
CA GLU A 581 -42.78 36.37 -21.29
C GLU A 581 -43.81 36.99 -20.33
N LEU A 582 -43.59 36.88 -19.02
CA LEU A 582 -44.39 37.54 -17.99
C LEU A 582 -44.30 39.06 -18.08
N ASN A 583 -43.12 39.63 -18.34
CA ASN A 583 -42.96 41.07 -18.59
C ASN A 583 -43.71 41.50 -19.86
N LYS A 584 -43.69 40.69 -20.93
CA LYS A 584 -44.46 40.95 -22.17
C LYS A 584 -45.97 40.87 -21.92
N SER A 585 -46.44 39.93 -21.10
CA SER A 585 -47.87 39.80 -20.77
C SER A 585 -48.34 40.90 -19.81
N GLN A 586 -47.53 41.26 -18.80
CA GLN A 586 -47.75 42.42 -17.93
C GLN A 586 -47.78 43.73 -18.72
N GLY A 587 -46.91 43.91 -19.70
CA GLY A 587 -46.94 45.07 -20.60
C GLY A 587 -48.20 45.13 -21.47
N LYS A 588 -48.72 43.98 -21.93
CA LYS A 588 -50.03 43.92 -22.60
C LYS A 588 -51.18 44.25 -21.64
N LEU A 589 -51.16 43.69 -20.43
CA LEU A 589 -52.14 43.95 -19.38
C LEU A 589 -52.18 45.43 -18.99
N GLY A 590 -51.01 46.07 -18.84
CA GLY A 590 -50.88 47.50 -18.59
C GLY A 590 -51.52 48.35 -19.70
N LYS A 591 -51.29 48.01 -20.98
CA LYS A 591 -51.95 48.68 -22.12
C LYS A 591 -53.47 48.47 -22.14
N MET A 592 -53.97 47.31 -21.70
CA MET A 592 -55.41 47.08 -21.55
C MET A 592 -56.00 47.88 -20.38
N LYS A 593 -55.29 47.92 -19.24
CA LYS A 593 -55.65 48.74 -18.07
C LYS A 593 -55.75 50.22 -18.44
N GLU A 594 -54.74 50.76 -19.12
CA GLU A 594 -54.71 52.17 -19.55
C GLU A 594 -55.88 52.51 -20.50
N LYS A 595 -56.25 51.59 -21.40
CA LYS A 595 -57.45 51.73 -22.25
C LYS A 595 -58.75 51.72 -21.42
N ALA A 596 -58.85 50.81 -20.45
CA ALA A 596 -60.02 50.73 -19.57
C ALA A 596 -60.13 51.97 -18.66
N GLU A 597 -59.03 52.49 -18.12
CA GLU A 597 -59.00 53.74 -17.36
C GLU A 597 -59.44 54.93 -18.22
N LYS A 598 -58.99 55.02 -19.49
CA LYS A 598 -59.45 56.06 -20.43
C LYS A 598 -60.95 55.96 -20.73
N GLN A 599 -61.49 54.74 -20.92
CA GLN A 599 -62.92 54.53 -21.10
C GLN A 599 -63.72 54.88 -19.84
N LEU A 600 -63.23 54.51 -18.65
CA LEU A 600 -63.85 54.82 -17.37
C LEU A 600 -63.91 56.34 -17.13
N ILE A 601 -62.85 57.08 -17.47
CA ILE A 601 -62.82 58.54 -17.39
C ILE A 601 -63.86 59.17 -18.34
N ALA A 602 -63.96 58.69 -19.58
CA ALA A 602 -64.95 59.18 -20.54
C ALA A 602 -66.40 58.98 -20.06
N VAL A 603 -66.75 57.75 -19.63
CA VAL A 603 -68.07 57.45 -19.05
C VAL A 603 -68.34 58.27 -17.79
N LYS A 604 -67.33 58.52 -16.96
CA LYS A 604 -67.47 59.38 -15.78
C LYS A 604 -67.75 60.84 -16.14
N SER A 605 -67.15 61.38 -17.20
CA SER A 605 -67.48 62.73 -17.68
C SER A 605 -68.89 62.82 -18.28
N GLU A 606 -69.35 61.80 -19.02
CA GLU A 606 -70.73 61.74 -19.53
C GLU A 606 -71.76 61.67 -18.39
N LEU A 607 -71.49 60.87 -17.36
CA LEU A 607 -72.33 60.77 -16.16
C LEU A 607 -72.46 62.12 -15.44
N HIS A 608 -71.36 62.85 -15.25
CA HIS A 608 -71.39 64.17 -14.61
C HIS A 608 -72.15 65.22 -15.44
N LEU A 609 -72.13 65.13 -16.77
CA LEU A 609 -72.92 65.99 -17.64
C LEU A 609 -74.43 65.76 -17.42
N MET A 610 -74.87 64.50 -17.49
CA MET A 610 -76.27 64.13 -17.22
C MET A 610 -76.72 64.48 -15.80
N GLU A 611 -75.84 64.32 -14.80
CA GLU A 611 -76.13 64.70 -13.41
C GLU A 611 -76.37 66.21 -13.27
N HIS A 612 -75.63 67.04 -14.01
CA HIS A 612 -75.80 68.50 -14.03
C HIS A 612 -77.15 68.89 -14.68
N GLU A 613 -77.46 68.34 -15.85
CA GLU A 613 -78.72 68.60 -16.55
C GLU A 613 -79.95 68.19 -15.71
N ALA A 614 -79.88 67.06 -15.02
CA ALA A 614 -80.92 66.59 -14.10
C ALA A 614 -81.11 67.52 -12.89
N LYS A 615 -80.03 68.10 -12.35
CA LYS A 615 -80.10 69.08 -11.24
C LYS A 615 -80.77 70.38 -11.68
N GLU A 616 -80.44 70.93 -12.84
CA GLU A 616 -81.13 72.13 -13.35
C GLU A 616 -82.61 71.89 -13.62
N GLY A 617 -82.96 70.73 -14.19
CA GLY A 617 -84.36 70.36 -14.44
C GLY A 617 -85.18 70.33 -13.15
N LYS A 618 -84.60 69.79 -12.08
CA LYS A 618 -85.21 69.75 -10.73
C LYS A 618 -85.41 71.14 -10.14
N GLU A 619 -84.44 72.04 -10.28
CA GLU A 619 -84.54 73.40 -9.72
C GLU A 619 -85.56 74.25 -10.48
N ARG A 620 -85.66 74.10 -11.81
CA ARG A 620 -86.73 74.72 -12.62
C ARG A 620 -88.13 74.28 -12.17
N ALA A 621 -88.33 73.00 -11.87
CA ALA A 621 -89.59 72.49 -11.35
C ALA A 621 -89.91 73.01 -9.94
N ARG A 622 -88.90 73.17 -9.08
CA ARG A 622 -89.03 73.72 -7.73
C ARG A 622 -89.55 75.16 -7.73
N ASN A 623 -88.98 76.01 -8.57
CA ASN A 623 -89.36 77.43 -8.66
C ASN A 623 -90.82 77.63 -9.11
N MET A 624 -91.35 76.77 -10.00
CA MET A 624 -92.77 76.82 -10.38
C MET A 624 -93.71 76.40 -9.24
N LEU A 625 -93.30 75.44 -8.40
CA LEU A 625 -94.08 74.98 -7.26
C LEU A 625 -94.17 76.06 -6.16
N GLU A 626 -93.10 76.82 -5.96
CA GLU A 626 -93.06 77.90 -4.96
C GLU A 626 -93.94 79.10 -5.36
N ALA A 627 -93.94 79.46 -6.65
CA ALA A 627 -94.83 80.48 -7.20
C ALA A 627 -96.32 80.13 -6.97
N THR A 628 -96.75 78.94 -7.38
CA THR A 628 -98.16 78.48 -7.22
C THR A 628 -98.59 78.38 -5.75
N ASN A 629 -97.70 77.99 -4.84
CA ASN A 629 -97.98 77.97 -3.40
C ASN A 629 -98.16 79.39 -2.80
N SER A 630 -97.53 80.41 -3.37
CA SER A 630 -97.67 81.81 -2.92
C SER A 630 -99.06 82.39 -3.25
N GLU A 631 -99.61 82.07 -4.42
CA GLU A 631 -100.96 82.49 -4.85
C GLU A 631 -102.05 81.85 -3.98
N VAL A 632 -101.92 80.56 -3.65
CA VAL A 632 -102.84 79.84 -2.76
C VAL A 632 -102.89 80.45 -1.35
N LYS A 633 -101.77 80.98 -0.84
CA LYS A 633 -101.76 81.72 0.43
C LYS A 633 -102.57 83.01 0.36
N ALA A 634 -102.41 83.80 -0.70
CA ALA A 634 -103.12 85.07 -0.87
C ALA A 634 -104.65 84.90 -0.91
N LEU A 635 -105.14 83.87 -1.61
CA LEU A 635 -106.57 83.54 -1.70
C LEU A 635 -107.18 83.07 -0.38
N LYS A 636 -106.39 82.46 0.52
CA LYS A 636 -106.87 82.07 1.87
C LYS A 636 -107.09 83.28 2.78
N THR A 637 -106.24 84.31 2.69
CA THR A 637 -106.34 85.51 3.52
C THR A 637 -107.58 86.36 3.19
N THR A 638 -107.91 86.53 1.92
CA THR A 638 -109.08 87.34 1.50
C THR A 638 -110.41 86.70 1.93
N LEU A 639 -110.52 85.38 1.87
CA LEU A 639 -111.72 84.64 2.30
C LEU A 639 -112.02 84.86 3.80
N ALA A 640 -110.99 84.84 4.65
CA ALA A 640 -111.15 85.00 6.10
C ALA A 640 -111.65 86.40 6.51
N GLU A 641 -111.32 87.45 5.76
CA GLU A 641 -111.81 88.80 6.03
C GLU A 641 -113.30 89.00 5.71
N VAL A 642 -113.83 88.27 4.72
CA VAL A 642 -115.25 88.34 4.35
C VAL A 642 -116.11 87.72 5.45
N THR A 643 -115.75 86.53 5.93
CA THR A 643 -116.47 85.84 7.03
C THR A 643 -116.48 86.65 8.32
N LYS A 644 -115.43 87.45 8.57
CA LYS A 644 -115.36 88.32 9.75
C LYS A 644 -116.33 89.51 9.69
N ARG A 645 -116.53 90.10 8.50
CA ARG A 645 -117.45 91.25 8.32
C ARG A 645 -118.92 90.84 8.48
N GLU A 646 -119.29 89.68 7.96
CA GLU A 646 -120.66 89.15 8.01
C GLU A 646 -121.16 89.02 9.46
N LYS A 647 -120.35 88.42 10.34
CA LYS A 647 -120.69 88.21 11.75
C LYS A 647 -120.98 89.51 12.52
N GLN A 648 -120.22 90.59 12.26
CA GLN A 648 -120.39 91.87 12.96
C GLN A 648 -121.74 92.55 12.66
N LEU A 649 -122.30 92.34 11.47
CA LEU A 649 -123.61 92.87 11.09
C LEU A 649 -124.75 92.12 11.79
N THR A 650 -124.60 90.81 12.03
CA THR A 650 -125.57 90.01 12.78
C THR A 650 -125.64 90.46 14.24
N ASP A 651 -124.48 90.60 14.90
CA ASP A 651 -124.38 90.99 16.31
C ASP A 651 -125.00 92.39 16.57
N PHE A 652 -124.82 93.35 15.65
CA PHE A 652 -125.38 94.70 15.78
C PHE A 652 -126.93 94.70 15.73
N ARG A 653 -127.53 93.92 14.83
CA ARG A 653 -128.99 93.85 14.63
C ARG A 653 -129.71 93.35 15.89
N GLU A 654 -129.09 92.41 16.60
CA GLU A 654 -129.64 91.82 17.82
C GLU A 654 -129.69 92.84 18.98
N VAL A 655 -128.65 93.67 19.12
CA VAL A 655 -128.54 94.68 20.19
C VAL A 655 -129.61 95.77 20.05
N VAL A 656 -129.83 96.29 18.84
CA VAL A 656 -130.82 97.37 18.60
C VAL A 656 -132.24 96.89 18.86
N SER A 657 -132.58 95.67 18.42
CA SER A 657 -133.88 95.04 18.68
C SER A 657 -134.17 94.91 20.18
N ARG A 658 -133.13 94.59 20.97
CA ARG A 658 -133.18 94.41 22.43
C ARG A 658 -133.45 95.71 23.18
N MET A 659 -132.92 96.85 22.70
CA MET A 659 -133.09 98.16 23.34
C MET A 659 -134.48 98.78 23.14
N LEU A 660 -135.22 98.37 22.11
CA LEU A 660 -136.54 98.95 21.77
C LEU A 660 -137.74 98.22 22.38
N GLY A 661 -137.49 97.30 23.33
CA GLY A 661 -138.55 96.54 24.01
C GLY A 661 -139.38 95.66 23.05
N LEU A 662 -138.77 95.18 21.96
CA LEU A 662 -139.37 94.24 21.02
C LEU A 662 -139.03 92.81 21.46
N SER A 663 -140.02 91.91 21.44
CA SER A 663 -139.85 90.53 21.90
C SER A 663 -138.98 89.73 20.93
N ILE A 664 -137.86 89.20 21.42
CA ILE A 664 -136.82 88.49 20.65
C ILE A 664 -137.25 87.06 20.26
N ALA A 665 -138.43 86.61 20.68
CA ALA A 665 -138.84 85.20 20.57
C ALA A 665 -139.15 84.71 19.13
N ASN A 666 -139.27 85.61 18.15
CA ASN A 666 -139.53 85.26 16.75
C ASN A 666 -138.37 85.70 15.84
N LEU A 667 -137.87 84.76 15.03
CA LEU A 667 -136.75 84.96 14.08
C LEU A 667 -137.17 85.72 12.80
N ALA A 668 -137.96 86.79 12.95
CA ALA A 668 -138.36 87.71 11.89
C ALA A 668 -138.93 89.00 12.50
N LEU A 669 -138.05 89.95 12.83
CA LEU A 669 -138.42 91.35 13.08
C LEU A 669 -138.11 92.16 11.81
N PRO A 670 -139.11 92.70 11.09
CA PRO A 670 -138.89 93.56 9.94
C PRO A 670 -138.26 94.89 10.38
N ASP A 671 -137.27 95.38 9.63
CA ASP A 671 -136.46 96.53 10.05
C ASP A 671 -137.27 97.83 10.20
N TYR A 672 -138.46 97.93 9.59
CA TYR A 672 -139.34 99.09 9.77
C TYR A 672 -139.90 99.21 11.20
N GLU A 673 -140.17 98.11 11.93
CA GLU A 673 -140.73 98.19 13.29
C GLU A 673 -139.72 98.73 14.31
N ILE A 674 -138.44 98.44 14.08
CA ILE A 674 -137.30 99.01 14.79
C ILE A 674 -137.24 100.52 14.54
N ILE A 675 -137.42 100.95 13.28
CA ILE A 675 -137.40 102.36 12.89
C ILE A 675 -138.60 103.12 13.49
N THR A 676 -139.84 102.62 13.39
CA THR A 676 -141.02 103.34 13.89
C THR A 676 -141.00 103.56 15.41
N ARG A 677 -140.41 102.62 16.19
CA ARG A 677 -140.21 102.83 17.64
C ARG A 677 -139.10 103.84 17.96
N LEU A 678 -138.04 103.90 17.15
CA LEU A 678 -137.02 104.95 17.27
C LEU A 678 -137.58 106.34 16.96
N GLU A 679 -138.40 106.47 15.92
CA GLU A 679 -139.05 107.73 15.53
C GLU A 679 -140.04 108.24 16.60
N GLY A 680 -140.75 107.34 17.29
CA GLY A 680 -141.63 107.67 18.41
C GLY A 680 -140.88 108.16 19.67
N LEU A 681 -139.67 107.65 19.93
CA LEU A 681 -138.81 108.11 21.03
C LEU A 681 -138.24 109.51 20.76
N ILE A 682 -137.82 109.78 19.51
CA ILE A 682 -137.18 111.05 19.11
C ILE A 682 -138.12 112.26 19.17
N HIS A 683 -139.44 112.07 19.06
CA HIS A 683 -140.42 113.15 19.21
C HIS A 683 -140.62 113.67 20.64
N SER A 684 -140.04 113.00 21.66
CA SER A 684 -140.42 113.25 23.06
C SER A 684 -139.49 114.19 23.85
N HIS A 685 -138.20 114.35 23.50
CA HIS A 685 -137.28 115.21 24.25
C HIS A 685 -136.46 116.19 23.41
N GLN A 686 -136.40 117.38 23.99
CA GLN A 686 -135.93 118.64 23.42
C GLN A 686 -134.43 118.88 23.64
N HIS A 687 -133.89 119.72 22.75
CA HIS A 687 -132.79 120.66 22.99
C HIS A 687 -131.33 120.16 23.14
N HIS A 688 -130.49 120.97 22.46
CA HIS A 688 -129.15 121.40 22.84
C HIS A 688 -127.90 120.61 22.38
N PHE A 689 -127.05 121.39 21.70
CA PHE A 689 -125.64 121.23 21.33
C PHE A 689 -125.30 120.35 20.10
N VAL A 690 -124.67 120.84 19.00
CA VAL A 690 -123.65 121.92 18.76
C VAL A 690 -122.23 121.43 19.17
N PRO A 691 -121.19 121.55 18.31
CA PRO A 691 -120.85 120.48 17.36
C PRO A 691 -119.35 120.09 17.44
N CYS A 692 -118.90 119.06 16.72
CA CYS A 692 -117.45 118.86 16.54
C CYS A 692 -117.04 118.19 15.22
N VAL A 693 -116.77 119.04 14.23
CA VAL A 693 -115.73 118.78 13.23
C VAL A 693 -114.37 118.97 13.93
N CYS A 694 -113.52 117.94 13.93
CA CYS A 694 -112.06 117.90 14.22
C CYS A 694 -111.67 116.41 14.42
N LEU A 695 -110.46 115.90 14.14
CA LEU A 695 -109.17 116.52 13.80
C LEU A 695 -108.33 115.58 12.91
N LYS A 696 -107.36 116.15 12.17
CA LYS A 696 -106.18 115.44 11.62
C LYS A 696 -105.14 115.23 12.72
N ASP A 697 -104.38 114.14 12.69
CA ASP A 697 -102.96 113.95 13.10
C ASP A 697 -102.68 112.48 13.50
N ALA A 698 -101.45 111.93 13.52
CA ALA A 698 -100.15 112.35 12.97
C ALA A 698 -99.15 111.16 12.94
N SER A 699 -98.07 111.29 12.15
CA SER A 699 -96.79 110.53 12.24
C SER A 699 -96.83 109.01 11.94
N VAL A 700 -95.79 108.31 11.45
CA VAL A 700 -94.32 108.54 11.28
C VAL A 700 -93.95 107.99 9.88
N ARG A 701 -93.16 108.58 8.95
CA ARG A 701 -91.83 109.23 8.97
C ARG A 701 -90.60 108.33 9.25
N SER A 702 -90.36 107.29 8.42
CA SER A 702 -89.02 106.76 8.04
C SER A 702 -89.22 105.57 7.08
N CYS A 703 -88.46 105.32 6.01
CA CYS A 703 -87.24 105.97 5.51
C CYS A 703 -87.30 106.16 3.99
N HIS A 704 -86.65 107.20 3.47
CA HIS A 704 -86.23 107.27 2.06
C HIS A 704 -85.11 106.21 1.84
N ILE A 705 -84.85 105.75 0.62
CA ILE A 705 -83.98 106.44 -0.36
C ILE A 705 -84.27 105.90 -1.77
N CYS A 706 -84.51 106.82 -2.71
CA CYS A 706 -84.28 106.54 -4.12
C CYS A 706 -82.78 106.66 -4.43
N GLY A 707 -82.19 105.63 -5.03
CA GLY A 707 -80.88 105.68 -5.69
C GLY A 707 -80.74 104.43 -6.55
N ARG A 708 -80.68 104.54 -7.89
CA ARG A 708 -79.55 104.99 -8.72
C ARG A 708 -78.32 104.08 -8.64
N GLU A 709 -77.86 103.79 -9.85
CA GLU A 709 -76.47 103.51 -10.23
C GLU A 709 -75.85 102.20 -9.71
N ILE A 710 -75.46 101.26 -10.58
CA ILE A 710 -74.45 101.33 -11.67
C ILE A 710 -73.02 101.25 -11.12
N PHE A 711 -72.27 100.35 -11.75
CA PHE A 711 -70.80 100.22 -11.79
C PHE A 711 -70.03 99.58 -10.62
N HIS A 712 -69.48 98.41 -10.97
CA HIS A 712 -68.03 98.14 -11.10
C HIS A 712 -67.25 97.40 -10.00
N ARG A 713 -66.48 96.44 -10.55
CA ARG A 713 -65.06 96.16 -10.35
C ARG A 713 -64.60 95.21 -9.23
N ILE A 714 -63.96 94.12 -9.73
CA ILE A 714 -62.64 93.55 -9.39
C ILE A 714 -62.36 93.23 -7.90
N ILE A 715 -61.91 92.00 -7.61
CA ILE A 715 -60.58 91.66 -7.04
C ILE A 715 -60.55 90.21 -6.53
N SER A 716 -59.69 89.42 -7.20
CA SER A 716 -58.68 88.46 -6.71
C SER A 716 -58.89 87.47 -5.55
N TYR A 717 -57.92 86.53 -5.55
CA TYR A 717 -57.44 85.58 -4.54
C TYR A 717 -58.02 84.16 -4.69
N SER A 718 -57.32 83.14 -5.21
CA SER A 718 -55.95 82.58 -5.01
C SER A 718 -55.95 81.38 -4.06
N HIS A 719 -55.22 80.32 -4.46
CA HIS A 719 -54.60 79.29 -3.63
C HIS A 719 -55.41 78.58 -2.53
N PHE A 720 -55.71 77.31 -2.79
CA PHE A 720 -55.41 76.08 -2.03
C PHE A 720 -56.10 74.98 -2.88
N LEU A 721 -55.43 73.97 -3.44
CA LEU A 721 -54.36 73.11 -2.91
C LEU A 721 -53.41 72.68 -4.04
#